data_AF-A0A1K1P8E5-F1
#
_entry.id   AF-A0A1K1P8E5-F1
#
_cell.length_a   1.000
_cell.length_b   1.000
_cell.length_c   1.000
_cell.angle_alpha   90.00
_cell.angle_beta   90.00
_cell.angle_gamma   90.00
#
_symmetry.space_group_name_H-M   'P 1'
#
loop_
_entity.id
_entity.type
_entity.pdbx_description
1 polymer ?
#
loop_
_entity_poly.entity_id
_entity_poly.type
_entity_poly.pdbx_seq_one_letter_code
_entity_poly.pdbx_strand_id
1 'polypeptide(L)'
;MNMHNKRVIAFIASAALMTAPVSTLAPVISSVTLNSLVASAESAGTTHNFTTNGTSSSFYSITGNLSTSKGTVSYGGQTLTQCLKIESSTSISFNAGSSGKLTLVFVESAPTIKLDGTKLTGSNGIITADVSAGSHTLTKADTANLFYMAFSGEAGSSSQSGDGGSQGNEDPQVDPGSQGGSETPSSTNIDGVKVVSAGGWNETLYMVFSGLKDSDVTGVSYSGAASGTLSGDDFTYLVRDTSAGLRVDIPGVPAGTYSITVTTKMGTIVHSGLSVNAFDRSGYAHYNYTSGVGAYTDKGVLKSNAKVIYVTNENKDTVSVTSKDGTTVKGIGNILNSVGQDVGGGKTSNGSTKTNTNQGIIKKLAQDGTPLVIRFIGDVKAPSGLTAYDSIDYGGSVGDNGYMARMKSGKDITLEGIGTDATVNGWGFHFMCESSSPTLGKSFEVRNITFRNVPEDCIGMEGVQDGSTITASVERCWIHNCEFYKPSISNPAESDKSGGDGACDFKRGQYFTNSYCYYEGYHKTNLVGSSDSSLQYNLTYHHNYWKDCESRGPLARQANIHMYNNIFSGQTSYCMNPRANAYIFSEYNIFDNCKNPMEVKLGAVKSYNDVFNNCKGSMDGTIVTDKSTKVNTNNKYANFDTNSSLCYIPSGNYFLQTDTSKLSSYFDVYGGTLDESKTVNGSTSTEGTQTPTQPEDPTPVTNVYPIASATVQGRTVTLSWNALEGAEKYCIAYYSAGRWKIYTQFGAYQTTYTFKNAPIGTFKLVVGAKINNEWNTNDLSKRAVTVTVK
;
A
#
# COMPACT_ATOMS: atom_id res chain seq x y z
N MET A 1 -39.01 65.03 42.98
CA MET A 1 -38.47 63.72 42.58
C MET A 1 -38.67 63.55 41.08
N ASN A 2 -37.55 63.32 40.41
CA ASN A 2 -37.27 63.27 38.97
C ASN A 2 -38.36 62.58 38.13
N MET A 3 -38.97 63.27 37.15
CA MET A 3 -38.49 63.62 35.79
C MET A 3 -38.49 62.41 34.84
N HIS A 4 -39.49 62.29 33.95
CA HIS A 4 -39.48 62.75 32.53
C HIS A 4 -39.04 61.61 31.58
N ASN A 5 -39.55 61.37 30.37
CA ASN A 5 -40.54 62.04 29.53
C ASN A 5 -40.83 61.13 28.30
N LYS A 6 -42.08 61.14 27.83
CA LYS A 6 -42.54 61.41 26.44
C LYS A 6 -42.03 60.54 25.25
N ARG A 7 -42.91 59.87 24.48
CA ARG A 7 -43.91 60.34 23.46
C ARG A 7 -43.31 60.43 22.03
N VAL A 8 -44.19 60.20 21.03
CA VAL A 8 -44.20 60.74 19.62
C VAL A 8 -43.45 59.88 18.58
N ILE A 9 -44.14 59.15 17.67
CA ILE A 9 -44.78 59.50 16.36
C ILE A 9 -43.84 59.30 15.15
N ALA A 10 -44.22 58.31 14.33
CA ALA A 10 -44.39 58.27 12.85
C ALA A 10 -43.30 58.67 11.83
N PHE A 11 -43.46 58.00 10.66
CA PHE A 11 -43.10 58.40 9.28
C PHE A 11 -41.61 58.29 8.90
N ILE A 12 -41.17 57.86 7.70
CA ILE A 12 -41.79 57.68 6.38
C ILE A 12 -41.06 56.55 5.61
N ALA A 13 -41.84 55.93 4.72
CA ALA A 13 -41.50 55.06 3.60
C ALA A 13 -40.27 55.47 2.77
N SER A 14 -39.60 54.49 2.16
CA SER A 14 -39.36 54.61 0.72
C SER A 14 -39.46 53.25 0.03
N ALA A 15 -40.38 53.23 -0.94
CA ALA A 15 -40.73 52.09 -1.77
C ALA A 15 -39.89 52.08 -3.05
N ALA A 16 -39.57 50.88 -3.52
CA ALA A 16 -39.44 50.57 -4.95
C ALA A 16 -39.87 49.10 -5.11
N LEU A 17 -41.18 48.89 -5.32
CA LEU A 17 -41.83 48.64 -6.61
C LEU A 17 -41.41 47.34 -7.31
N MET A 18 -42.38 46.42 -7.34
CA MET A 18 -42.83 45.63 -8.49
C MET A 18 -41.79 44.66 -9.09
N THR A 19 -42.00 43.35 -9.03
CA THR A 19 -43.16 42.64 -9.59
C THR A 19 -43.17 41.22 -9.05
N ALA A 20 -44.37 40.71 -8.75
CA ALA A 20 -44.59 39.27 -8.71
C ALA A 20 -44.84 38.80 -10.15
N PRO A 21 -44.09 37.81 -10.67
CA PRO A 21 -44.61 36.94 -11.70
C PRO A 21 -45.03 35.64 -11.03
N VAL A 22 -46.34 35.40 -11.08
CA VAL A 22 -46.99 34.11 -11.31
C VAL A 22 -46.01 32.93 -11.36
N SER A 23 -45.88 32.17 -10.27
CA SER A 23 -45.23 30.86 -10.36
C SER A 23 -46.23 29.90 -11.00
N THR A 24 -46.01 29.68 -12.28
CA THR A 24 -46.56 28.58 -13.06
C THR A 24 -46.46 27.26 -12.29
N LEU A 25 -47.54 26.47 -12.34
CA LEU A 25 -47.56 25.08 -11.89
C LEU A 25 -46.35 24.34 -12.48
N ALA A 26 -45.39 24.01 -11.63
CA ALA A 26 -44.33 23.05 -11.96
C ALA A 26 -44.91 21.63 -11.85
N PRO A 27 -44.50 20.71 -12.72
CA PRO A 27 -45.27 19.54 -13.10
C PRO A 27 -45.34 18.51 -11.98
N VAL A 28 -46.48 17.82 -11.91
CA VAL A 28 -46.66 16.56 -11.19
C VAL A 28 -45.50 15.65 -11.57
N ILE A 29 -44.61 15.34 -10.62
CA ILE A 29 -43.59 14.31 -10.81
C ILE A 29 -44.35 12.98 -10.77
N SER A 30 -44.69 12.47 -11.96
CA SER A 30 -45.26 11.15 -12.13
C SER A 30 -44.23 10.11 -11.69
N SER A 31 -44.38 9.58 -10.48
CA SER A 31 -43.78 8.30 -10.09
C SER A 31 -44.50 7.20 -10.87
N VAL A 32 -43.80 6.55 -11.80
CA VAL A 32 -44.30 5.33 -12.45
C VAL A 32 -43.83 4.14 -11.61
N THR A 33 -44.76 3.46 -10.95
CA THR A 33 -44.50 2.18 -10.29
C THR A 33 -44.80 1.06 -11.29
N LEU A 34 -43.76 0.43 -11.83
CA LEU A 34 -43.88 -0.76 -12.68
C LEU A 34 -43.99 -2.00 -11.78
N ASN A 35 -45.20 -2.54 -11.61
CA ASN A 35 -45.42 -3.79 -10.87
C ASN A 35 -45.64 -4.99 -11.81
N SER A 36 -44.89 -6.06 -11.52
CA SER A 36 -44.93 -7.44 -12.05
C SER A 36 -44.44 -7.61 -13.49
N LEU A 37 -43.55 -8.56 -13.83
CA LEU A 37 -43.41 -9.93 -13.34
C LEU A 37 -41.94 -10.27 -13.03
N VAL A 38 -41.74 -11.13 -12.04
CA VAL A 38 -40.46 -11.71 -11.65
C VAL A 38 -39.90 -12.47 -12.86
N ALA A 39 -38.80 -11.97 -13.43
CA ALA A 39 -37.93 -12.73 -14.32
C ALA A 39 -36.61 -12.96 -13.58
N SER A 40 -36.22 -14.23 -13.60
CA SER A 40 -35.02 -14.84 -13.03
C SER A 40 -33.75 -14.02 -13.19
N ALA A 41 -32.86 -14.15 -12.19
CA ALA A 41 -31.50 -13.60 -12.17
C ALA A 41 -30.83 -13.66 -13.54
N GLU A 42 -30.60 -12.49 -14.14
CA GLU A 42 -29.83 -12.39 -15.39
C GLU A 42 -28.33 -12.49 -15.06
N SER A 43 -27.70 -13.45 -15.73
CA SER A 43 -26.29 -13.79 -15.63
C SER A 43 -25.38 -12.73 -16.25
N ALA A 44 -24.25 -12.45 -15.59
CA ALA A 44 -22.95 -12.03 -16.15
C ALA A 44 -22.94 -11.12 -17.40
N GLY A 45 -23.85 -10.14 -17.47
CA GLY A 45 -23.88 -9.12 -18.53
C GLY A 45 -23.16 -7.82 -18.11
N THR A 46 -22.74 -7.02 -19.09
CA THR A 46 -22.08 -5.73 -18.82
C THR A 46 -23.11 -4.63 -18.61
N THR A 47 -23.20 -4.12 -17.37
CA THR A 47 -24.23 -3.16 -16.95
C THR A 47 -23.69 -1.76 -16.74
N HIS A 48 -24.52 -0.73 -16.95
CA HIS A 48 -24.18 0.67 -16.69
C HIS A 48 -25.35 1.38 -16.01
N ASN A 49 -25.13 1.89 -14.80
CA ASN A 49 -26.12 2.61 -14.02
C ASN A 49 -25.74 4.10 -13.95
N PHE A 50 -26.53 4.97 -14.60
CA PHE A 50 -26.21 6.39 -14.67
C PHE A 50 -26.26 7.11 -13.32
N THR A 51 -26.93 6.53 -12.31
CA THR A 51 -26.98 7.04 -10.93
C THR A 51 -25.64 6.93 -10.23
N THR A 52 -24.94 5.81 -10.41
CA THR A 52 -23.67 5.52 -9.74
C THR A 52 -22.47 5.79 -10.63
N ASN A 53 -22.61 5.59 -11.94
CA ASN A 53 -21.50 5.62 -12.89
C ASN A 53 -21.43 6.94 -13.68
N GLY A 54 -22.50 7.74 -13.71
CA GLY A 54 -22.57 8.90 -14.61
C GLY A 54 -22.25 8.49 -16.05
N THR A 55 -21.30 9.18 -16.70
CA THR A 55 -20.81 8.81 -18.05
C THR A 55 -19.56 7.92 -18.02
N SER A 56 -19.06 7.53 -16.86
CA SER A 56 -17.83 6.74 -16.73
C SER A 56 -18.14 5.25 -16.88
N SER A 57 -17.65 4.61 -17.94
CA SER A 57 -17.85 3.18 -18.19
C SER A 57 -16.58 2.57 -18.76
N SER A 58 -16.34 1.29 -18.45
CA SER A 58 -15.28 0.47 -19.04
C SER A 58 -15.70 -0.22 -20.34
N PHE A 59 -16.99 -0.20 -20.70
CA PHE A 59 -17.54 -0.87 -21.88
C PHE A 59 -18.25 0.08 -22.85
N TYR A 60 -18.99 1.08 -22.34
CA TYR A 60 -19.67 2.08 -23.15
C TYR A 60 -18.88 3.39 -23.23
N SER A 61 -18.58 3.90 -24.43
CA SER A 61 -18.12 5.27 -24.59
C SER A 61 -19.33 6.20 -24.66
N ILE A 62 -19.53 7.01 -23.62
CA ILE A 62 -20.75 7.81 -23.45
C ILE A 62 -20.45 9.30 -23.59
N THR A 63 -21.07 9.95 -24.57
CA THR A 63 -21.08 11.40 -24.74
C THR A 63 -22.50 11.92 -24.57
N GLY A 64 -22.73 12.81 -23.62
CA GLY A 64 -24.03 13.47 -23.41
C GLY A 64 -24.14 14.11 -22.04
N ASN A 65 -25.29 14.74 -21.78
CA ASN A 65 -25.53 15.49 -20.55
C ASN A 65 -26.33 14.65 -19.54
N LEU A 66 -25.84 14.57 -18.32
CA LEU A 66 -26.55 13.92 -17.21
C LEU A 66 -27.63 14.84 -16.63
N SER A 67 -28.66 14.26 -16.01
CA SER A 67 -29.68 15.01 -15.28
C SER A 67 -30.25 14.21 -14.12
N THR A 68 -30.47 14.89 -13.00
CA THR A 68 -31.17 14.37 -11.81
C THR A 68 -32.60 14.91 -11.69
N SER A 69 -33.05 15.75 -12.63
CA SER A 69 -34.36 16.40 -12.60
C SER A 69 -35.38 15.78 -13.55
N LYS A 70 -35.07 14.61 -14.14
CA LYS A 70 -35.88 13.92 -15.15
C LYS A 70 -36.63 12.71 -14.61
N GLY A 71 -36.89 12.70 -13.30
CA GLY A 71 -37.62 11.63 -12.63
C GLY A 71 -36.72 10.57 -12.02
N THR A 72 -37.32 9.47 -11.58
CA THR A 72 -36.67 8.35 -10.91
C THR A 72 -37.27 7.07 -11.44
N VAL A 73 -36.45 6.05 -11.68
CA VAL A 73 -36.87 4.73 -12.19
C VAL A 73 -36.52 3.66 -11.15
N SER A 74 -37.45 2.74 -10.86
CA SER A 74 -37.14 1.53 -10.08
C SER A 74 -36.93 0.36 -11.03
N TYR A 75 -35.74 -0.24 -11.02
CA TYR A 75 -35.38 -1.36 -11.91
C TYR A 75 -34.41 -2.31 -11.20
N GLY A 76 -34.66 -3.62 -11.25
CA GLY A 76 -33.80 -4.64 -10.61
C GLY A 76 -33.61 -4.45 -9.10
N GLY A 77 -34.63 -3.96 -8.39
CA GLY A 77 -34.55 -3.66 -6.94
C GLY A 77 -33.78 -2.38 -6.59
N GLN A 78 -33.31 -1.61 -7.57
CA GLN A 78 -32.57 -0.36 -7.38
C GLN A 78 -33.44 0.87 -7.69
N THR A 79 -33.20 1.97 -6.98
CA THR A 79 -33.80 3.29 -7.25
C THR A 79 -32.81 4.14 -8.04
N LEU A 80 -33.07 4.36 -9.32
CA LEU A 80 -32.23 5.09 -10.26
C LEU A 80 -32.65 6.56 -10.31
N THR A 81 -31.78 7.48 -9.87
CA THR A 81 -32.09 8.91 -9.65
C THR A 81 -31.36 9.87 -10.60
N GLN A 82 -30.44 9.37 -11.44
CA GLN A 82 -29.78 10.14 -12.48
C GLN A 82 -29.87 9.42 -13.83
N CYS A 83 -30.10 10.18 -14.90
CA CYS A 83 -30.16 9.68 -16.26
C CYS A 83 -29.18 10.41 -17.19
N LEU A 84 -28.87 9.79 -18.31
CA LEU A 84 -28.37 10.45 -19.50
C LEU A 84 -29.53 11.01 -20.33
N LYS A 85 -29.50 12.30 -20.64
CA LYS A 85 -30.47 12.90 -21.56
C LYS A 85 -30.12 12.49 -22.99
N ILE A 86 -31.07 11.92 -23.72
CA ILE A 86 -30.93 11.59 -25.15
C ILE A 86 -31.30 12.84 -25.97
N GLU A 87 -30.28 13.67 -26.23
CA GLU A 87 -30.36 14.92 -27.00
C GLU A 87 -29.63 14.77 -28.34
N SER A 88 -29.71 15.76 -29.24
CA SER A 88 -29.14 15.64 -30.58
C SER A 88 -27.62 15.42 -30.60
N SER A 89 -26.93 15.81 -29.52
CA SER A 89 -25.49 15.60 -29.32
C SER A 89 -25.15 14.31 -28.56
N THR A 90 -26.15 13.55 -28.11
CA THR A 90 -25.93 12.34 -27.30
C THR A 90 -25.55 11.17 -28.20
N SER A 91 -24.44 10.52 -27.88
CA SER A 91 -23.94 9.33 -28.56
C SER A 91 -23.35 8.36 -27.54
N ILE A 92 -23.68 7.08 -27.68
CA ILE A 92 -23.09 6.00 -26.88
C ILE A 92 -22.53 4.98 -27.87
N SER A 93 -21.25 4.65 -27.81
CA SER A 93 -20.69 3.55 -28.60
C SER A 93 -20.19 2.42 -27.72
N PHE A 94 -20.26 1.20 -28.19
CA PHE A 94 -19.75 0.01 -27.50
C PHE A 94 -19.37 -1.06 -28.52
N ASN A 95 -18.52 -2.00 -28.13
CA ASN A 95 -18.15 -3.14 -28.97
C ASN A 95 -18.68 -4.43 -28.32
N ALA A 96 -19.67 -5.04 -28.96
CA ALA A 96 -20.24 -6.31 -28.53
C ALA A 96 -19.28 -7.45 -28.91
N GLY A 97 -18.71 -8.13 -27.91
CA GLY A 97 -17.74 -9.21 -28.13
C GLY A 97 -18.32 -10.47 -28.79
N SER A 98 -19.64 -10.67 -28.69
CA SER A 98 -20.40 -11.69 -29.39
C SER A 98 -21.78 -11.14 -29.74
N SER A 99 -22.55 -11.86 -30.58
CA SER A 99 -23.98 -11.54 -30.70
C SER A 99 -24.66 -11.70 -29.35
N GLY A 100 -25.63 -10.87 -29.01
CA GLY A 100 -26.20 -10.85 -27.67
C GLY A 100 -27.38 -9.88 -27.54
N LYS A 101 -27.86 -9.68 -26.33
CA LYS A 101 -29.03 -8.84 -26.05
C LYS A 101 -28.65 -7.56 -25.32
N LEU A 102 -29.07 -6.42 -25.86
CA LEU A 102 -28.96 -5.11 -25.23
C LEU A 102 -30.31 -4.73 -24.59
N THR A 103 -30.28 -4.34 -23.33
CA THR A 103 -31.42 -3.83 -22.55
C THR A 103 -31.15 -2.40 -22.12
N LEU A 104 -32.11 -1.50 -22.38
CA LEU A 104 -32.03 -0.07 -22.05
C LEU A 104 -33.27 0.34 -21.26
N VAL A 105 -33.08 1.08 -20.17
CA VAL A 105 -34.16 1.45 -19.24
C VAL A 105 -34.32 2.96 -19.15
N PHE A 106 -35.53 3.44 -19.43
CA PHE A 106 -35.92 4.84 -19.52
C PHE A 106 -37.05 5.17 -18.54
N VAL A 107 -37.31 6.46 -18.33
CA VAL A 107 -38.48 6.92 -17.56
C VAL A 107 -39.75 7.02 -18.42
N GLU A 108 -39.61 7.23 -19.73
CA GLU A 108 -40.73 7.33 -20.66
C GLU A 108 -41.42 5.97 -20.83
N SER A 109 -42.76 5.91 -20.85
CA SER A 109 -43.47 4.64 -21.02
C SER A 109 -43.31 4.00 -22.40
N ALA A 110 -42.99 4.78 -23.43
CA ALA A 110 -42.71 4.31 -24.79
C ALA A 110 -41.47 5.00 -25.36
N PRO A 111 -40.26 4.66 -24.86
CA PRO A 111 -39.03 5.33 -25.24
C PRO A 111 -38.61 4.99 -26.66
N THR A 112 -37.85 5.87 -27.32
CA THR A 112 -37.25 5.58 -28.62
C THR A 112 -35.76 5.93 -28.63
N ILE A 113 -34.96 5.12 -29.34
CA ILE A 113 -33.52 5.37 -29.56
C ILE A 113 -33.11 4.76 -30.91
N LYS A 114 -32.04 5.24 -31.54
CA LYS A 114 -31.49 4.59 -32.73
C LYS A 114 -30.32 3.69 -32.33
N LEU A 115 -30.37 2.42 -32.71
CA LEU A 115 -29.22 1.52 -32.70
C LEU A 115 -28.70 1.41 -34.15
N ASP A 116 -27.46 1.83 -34.37
CA ASP A 116 -26.81 1.88 -35.70
C ASP A 116 -27.65 2.57 -36.78
N GLY A 117 -28.31 3.66 -36.38
CA GLY A 117 -29.19 4.45 -37.25
C GLY A 117 -30.63 3.95 -37.34
N THR A 118 -30.92 2.72 -36.90
CA THR A 118 -32.26 2.13 -36.92
C THR A 118 -33.06 2.52 -35.68
N LYS A 119 -34.24 3.14 -35.86
CA LYS A 119 -35.11 3.57 -34.75
C LYS A 119 -35.77 2.36 -34.09
N LEU A 120 -35.47 2.16 -32.80
CA LEU A 120 -36.12 1.23 -31.90
C LEU A 120 -37.18 1.98 -31.07
N THR A 121 -38.29 1.29 -30.76
CA THR A 121 -39.36 1.80 -29.90
C THR A 121 -39.65 0.78 -28.81
N GLY A 122 -39.59 1.22 -27.55
CA GLY A 122 -39.84 0.38 -26.38
C GLY A 122 -41.25 0.52 -25.85
N SER A 123 -41.56 -0.28 -24.84
CA SER A 123 -42.80 -0.22 -24.07
C SER A 123 -42.47 -0.41 -22.60
N ASN A 124 -43.28 0.17 -21.70
CA ASN A 124 -43.08 0.14 -20.26
C ASN A 124 -41.68 0.62 -19.82
N GLY A 125 -41.11 1.59 -20.52
CA GLY A 125 -39.79 2.14 -20.19
C GLY A 125 -38.60 1.27 -20.54
N ILE A 126 -38.78 0.16 -21.26
CA ILE A 126 -37.69 -0.75 -21.62
C ILE A 126 -37.61 -0.92 -23.14
N ILE A 127 -36.39 -0.83 -23.66
CA ILE A 127 -36.03 -1.29 -25.01
C ILE A 127 -35.12 -2.50 -24.85
N THR A 128 -35.43 -3.60 -25.55
CA THR A 128 -34.49 -4.70 -25.75
C THR A 128 -34.22 -4.88 -27.25
N ALA A 129 -32.98 -5.19 -27.60
CA ALA A 129 -32.60 -5.44 -28.99
C ALA A 129 -31.49 -6.50 -29.05
N ASP A 130 -31.56 -7.35 -30.07
CA ASP A 130 -30.46 -8.24 -30.39
C ASP A 130 -29.38 -7.45 -31.13
N VAL A 131 -28.13 -7.63 -30.72
CA VAL A 131 -26.95 -6.92 -31.19
C VAL A 131 -25.96 -7.97 -31.66
N SER A 132 -25.46 -7.85 -32.89
CA SER A 132 -24.44 -8.76 -33.40
C SER A 132 -23.08 -8.52 -32.72
N ALA A 133 -22.11 -9.41 -32.93
CA ALA A 133 -20.73 -9.08 -32.56
C ALA A 133 -20.21 -7.88 -33.40
N GLY A 134 -19.47 -6.97 -32.78
CA GLY A 134 -18.87 -5.82 -33.45
C GLY A 134 -19.20 -4.47 -32.80
N SER A 135 -18.85 -3.39 -33.49
CA SER A 135 -19.02 -2.02 -32.99
C SER A 135 -20.43 -1.52 -33.24
N HIS A 136 -21.06 -0.96 -32.20
CA HIS A 136 -22.43 -0.48 -32.21
C HIS A 136 -22.53 0.92 -31.62
N THR A 137 -23.51 1.71 -32.10
CA THR A 137 -23.75 3.08 -31.64
C THR A 137 -25.22 3.32 -31.35
N LEU A 138 -25.51 3.90 -30.18
CA LEU A 138 -26.81 4.43 -29.82
C LEU A 138 -26.83 5.95 -30.00
N THR A 139 -27.82 6.44 -30.75
CA THR A 139 -28.02 7.88 -31.02
C THR A 139 -29.49 8.27 -30.92
N LYS A 140 -29.77 9.57 -30.91
CA LYS A 140 -31.14 10.07 -30.73
C LYS A 140 -32.10 9.63 -31.85
N ALA A 141 -33.24 9.06 -31.44
CA ALA A 141 -34.47 9.02 -32.23
C ALA A 141 -35.34 10.22 -31.85
N ASP A 142 -36.05 10.12 -30.72
CA ASP A 142 -36.76 11.24 -30.07
C ASP A 142 -36.07 11.61 -28.74
N THR A 143 -36.51 12.68 -28.08
CA THR A 143 -35.96 13.05 -26.76
C THR A 143 -36.43 12.04 -25.71
N ALA A 144 -35.50 11.43 -24.98
CA ALA A 144 -35.77 10.46 -23.91
C ALA A 144 -34.71 10.55 -22.79
N ASN A 145 -34.93 9.89 -21.65
CA ASN A 145 -34.02 9.93 -20.50
C ASN A 145 -33.63 8.51 -20.05
N LEU A 146 -32.38 8.13 -20.30
CA LEU A 146 -31.85 6.77 -20.11
C LEU A 146 -31.19 6.62 -18.73
N PHE A 147 -31.66 5.69 -17.90
CA PHE A 147 -31.21 5.47 -16.52
C PHE A 147 -30.31 4.25 -16.36
N TYR A 148 -30.44 3.24 -17.23
CA TYR A 148 -29.66 2.00 -17.13
C TYR A 148 -29.47 1.31 -18.48
N MET A 149 -28.35 0.62 -18.65
CA MET A 149 -28.04 -0.22 -19.81
C MET A 149 -27.45 -1.56 -19.38
N ALA A 150 -27.74 -2.63 -20.11
CA ALA A 150 -27.09 -3.92 -19.96
C ALA A 150 -26.89 -4.60 -21.30
N PHE A 151 -25.75 -5.23 -21.53
CA PHE A 151 -25.50 -6.08 -22.69
C PHE A 151 -25.08 -7.49 -22.24
N SER A 152 -25.74 -8.52 -22.77
CA SER A 152 -25.45 -9.93 -22.50
C SER A 152 -25.11 -10.69 -23.79
N GLY A 153 -23.86 -11.14 -23.93
CA GLY A 153 -23.42 -11.91 -25.09
C GLY A 153 -23.87 -13.38 -25.07
N GLU A 154 -24.13 -13.97 -26.23
CA GLU A 154 -24.34 -15.41 -26.42
C GLU A 154 -22.99 -16.15 -26.46
N ALA A 155 -22.97 -17.35 -25.86
CA ALA A 155 -21.82 -18.26 -25.90
C ALA A 155 -21.76 -18.99 -27.25
N GLY A 156 -20.64 -18.86 -27.97
CA GLY A 156 -20.46 -19.46 -29.31
C GLY A 156 -20.36 -20.98 -29.28
N SER A 157 -21.30 -21.64 -29.96
CA SER A 157 -21.24 -23.05 -30.40
C SER A 157 -20.21 -23.22 -31.53
N SER A 158 -19.27 -24.15 -31.40
CA SER A 158 -18.42 -24.59 -32.50
C SER A 158 -18.89 -25.96 -33.03
N SER A 159 -19.34 -25.95 -34.28
CA SER A 159 -19.47 -27.14 -35.11
C SER A 159 -18.08 -27.51 -35.65
N GLN A 160 -17.68 -28.77 -35.47
CA GLN A 160 -16.52 -29.34 -36.18
C GLN A 160 -16.99 -30.41 -37.17
N SER A 161 -16.48 -30.27 -38.39
CA SER A 161 -16.47 -31.24 -39.45
C SER A 161 -15.24 -32.15 -39.33
N GLY A 162 -15.34 -33.41 -39.76
CA GLY A 162 -14.18 -34.23 -40.14
C GLY A 162 -14.13 -35.68 -39.63
N ASP A 163 -14.94 -36.54 -40.25
CA ASP A 163 -14.70 -37.93 -40.71
C ASP A 163 -13.62 -38.85 -40.08
N GLY A 164 -14.03 -40.10 -39.78
CA GLY A 164 -13.33 -41.32 -40.24
C GLY A 164 -12.65 -42.24 -39.21
N GLY A 165 -13.35 -43.29 -38.71
CA GLY A 165 -12.70 -44.46 -38.10
C GLY A 165 -13.55 -45.38 -37.19
N SER A 166 -14.19 -46.40 -37.81
CA SER A 166 -14.84 -47.63 -37.26
C SER A 166 -14.04 -48.33 -36.12
N GLN A 167 -14.55 -49.06 -35.11
CA GLN A 167 -15.76 -49.88 -34.90
C GLN A 167 -15.85 -50.32 -33.41
N GLY A 168 -17.06 -50.54 -32.85
CA GLY A 168 -17.27 -51.55 -31.79
C GLY A 168 -18.03 -51.17 -30.49
N ASN A 169 -19.38 -51.19 -30.57
CA ASN A 169 -20.44 -51.55 -29.60
C ASN A 169 -20.39 -51.30 -28.06
N GLU A 170 -21.55 -50.79 -27.61
CA GLU A 170 -22.33 -51.04 -26.37
C GLU A 170 -22.14 -50.12 -25.12
N ASP A 171 -23.24 -49.40 -24.80
CA ASP A 171 -23.59 -48.60 -23.60
C ASP A 171 -24.58 -49.46 -22.74
N PRO A 172 -25.00 -49.15 -21.48
CA PRO A 172 -24.69 -48.01 -20.58
C PRO A 172 -24.47 -48.31 -19.07
N GLN A 173 -23.80 -47.42 -18.32
CA GLN A 173 -24.19 -47.11 -16.93
C GLN A 173 -23.53 -45.83 -16.30
N VAL A 174 -24.36 -44.78 -16.12
CA VAL A 174 -24.60 -43.91 -14.94
C VAL A 174 -23.43 -43.41 -14.04
N ASP A 175 -23.14 -42.09 -14.18
CA ASP A 175 -23.08 -40.96 -13.17
C ASP A 175 -22.27 -41.06 -11.84
N PRO A 176 -22.00 -39.95 -11.10
CA PRO A 176 -21.42 -38.61 -11.38
C PRO A 176 -20.12 -38.33 -10.56
N GLY A 177 -19.41 -37.22 -10.82
CA GLY A 177 -18.56 -36.64 -9.76
C GLY A 177 -17.53 -35.55 -10.10
N SER A 178 -17.99 -34.30 -10.14
CA SER A 178 -17.30 -33.08 -9.69
C SER A 178 -16.02 -32.60 -10.40
N GLN A 179 -16.16 -31.59 -11.27
CA GLN A 179 -15.09 -30.63 -11.61
C GLN A 179 -15.41 -29.26 -11.01
N GLY A 180 -14.50 -28.74 -10.18
CA GLY A 180 -14.38 -27.32 -9.88
C GLY A 180 -13.39 -26.69 -10.86
N GLY A 181 -13.86 -25.76 -11.69
CA GLY A 181 -13.04 -25.03 -12.67
C GLY A 181 -12.66 -23.64 -12.15
N SER A 182 -11.36 -23.44 -11.94
CA SER A 182 -10.71 -22.17 -11.60
C SER A 182 -10.88 -21.15 -12.75
N GLU A 183 -11.26 -19.91 -12.44
CA GLU A 183 -11.27 -18.81 -13.42
C GLU A 183 -9.85 -18.63 -13.99
N THR A 184 -9.69 -18.91 -15.28
CA THR A 184 -8.38 -18.96 -15.93
C THR A 184 -8.09 -17.61 -16.60
N PRO A 185 -6.88 -17.04 -16.45
CA PRO A 185 -6.48 -15.84 -17.17
C PRO A 185 -6.61 -16.05 -18.69
N SER A 186 -7.25 -15.11 -19.39
CA SER A 186 -7.39 -15.17 -20.86
C SER A 186 -6.25 -14.40 -21.52
N SER A 187 -5.52 -15.04 -22.44
CA SER A 187 -4.53 -14.41 -23.32
C SER A 187 -4.97 -14.45 -24.78
N THR A 188 -4.78 -13.36 -25.53
CA THR A 188 -4.83 -13.40 -26.99
C THR A 188 -3.55 -14.04 -27.54
N ASN A 189 -3.67 -15.09 -28.35
CA ASN A 189 -2.51 -15.82 -28.89
C ASN A 189 -2.05 -15.21 -30.23
N ILE A 190 -0.74 -15.02 -30.37
CA ILE A 190 -0.05 -14.76 -31.64
C ILE A 190 0.77 -16.01 -31.95
N ASP A 191 0.76 -16.47 -33.20
CA ASP A 191 1.49 -17.68 -33.61
C ASP A 191 2.99 -17.57 -33.24
N GLY A 192 3.49 -18.59 -32.55
CA GLY A 192 4.89 -18.68 -32.11
C GLY A 192 5.23 -17.94 -30.81
N VAL A 193 4.28 -17.22 -30.22
CA VAL A 193 4.44 -16.52 -28.93
C VAL A 193 3.63 -17.22 -27.85
N LYS A 194 4.24 -17.45 -26.68
CA LYS A 194 3.57 -18.05 -25.52
C LYS A 194 3.85 -17.24 -24.26
N VAL A 195 2.81 -16.92 -23.50
CA VAL A 195 2.94 -16.44 -22.11
C VAL A 195 3.40 -17.60 -21.24
N VAL A 196 4.58 -17.47 -20.64
CA VAL A 196 5.21 -18.48 -19.77
C VAL A 196 4.70 -18.33 -18.35
N SER A 197 4.68 -17.09 -17.84
CA SER A 197 4.16 -16.72 -16.53
C SER A 197 3.59 -15.29 -16.61
N ALA A 198 2.58 -15.00 -15.80
CA ALA A 198 2.03 -13.66 -15.66
C ALA A 198 1.36 -13.55 -14.28
N GLY A 199 1.55 -12.44 -13.60
CA GLY A 199 1.08 -12.31 -12.23
C GLY A 199 1.15 -10.90 -11.68
N GLY A 200 0.58 -10.73 -10.50
CA GLY A 200 0.88 -9.64 -9.61
C GLY A 200 1.55 -10.16 -8.34
N TRP A 201 2.53 -9.42 -7.83
CA TRP A 201 3.20 -9.68 -6.56
C TRP A 201 3.46 -8.34 -5.89
N ASN A 202 2.92 -8.15 -4.69
CA ASN A 202 3.03 -6.96 -3.85
C ASN A 202 3.44 -5.67 -4.59
N GLU A 203 2.45 -4.93 -5.09
CA GLU A 203 2.62 -3.64 -5.77
C GLU A 203 3.43 -3.69 -7.08
N THR A 204 3.59 -4.87 -7.66
CA THR A 204 4.23 -5.11 -8.96
C THR A 204 3.37 -6.05 -9.80
N LEU A 205 3.31 -5.78 -11.11
CA LEU A 205 2.86 -6.76 -12.10
C LEU A 205 4.05 -7.29 -12.90
N TYR A 206 3.90 -8.49 -13.46
CA TYR A 206 4.87 -9.01 -14.40
C TYR A 206 4.23 -9.90 -15.48
N MET A 207 4.92 -10.05 -16.61
CA MET A 207 4.65 -11.05 -17.64
C MET A 207 5.96 -11.56 -18.24
N VAL A 208 6.03 -12.86 -18.50
CA VAL A 208 7.16 -13.50 -19.17
C VAL A 208 6.66 -14.24 -20.41
N PHE A 209 7.39 -14.12 -21.51
CA PHE A 209 7.05 -14.69 -22.79
C PHE A 209 8.20 -15.51 -23.36
N SER A 210 7.87 -16.64 -23.97
CA SER A 210 8.76 -17.33 -24.91
C SER A 210 8.37 -16.96 -26.35
N GLY A 211 9.36 -16.86 -27.24
CA GLY A 211 9.13 -16.53 -28.66
C GLY A 211 9.08 -15.04 -28.98
N LEU A 212 9.35 -14.17 -28.00
CA LEU A 212 9.52 -12.72 -28.19
C LEU A 212 10.88 -12.28 -27.67
N LYS A 213 11.40 -11.21 -28.29
CA LYS A 213 12.49 -10.39 -27.75
C LYS A 213 12.00 -9.00 -27.38
N ASP A 214 12.76 -8.29 -26.56
CA ASP A 214 12.52 -6.89 -26.20
C ASP A 214 12.36 -6.00 -27.45
N SER A 215 13.18 -6.25 -28.48
CA SER A 215 13.18 -5.54 -29.76
C SER A 215 11.93 -5.79 -30.61
N ASP A 216 11.09 -6.77 -30.26
CA ASP A 216 9.79 -7.01 -30.90
C ASP A 216 8.67 -6.18 -30.27
N VAL A 217 8.86 -5.70 -29.04
CA VAL A 217 7.88 -4.91 -28.29
C VAL A 217 7.93 -3.46 -28.72
N THR A 218 6.77 -2.89 -29.02
CA THR A 218 6.60 -1.49 -29.42
C THR A 218 5.79 -0.68 -28.41
N GLY A 219 5.15 -1.33 -27.44
CA GLY A 219 4.46 -0.67 -26.34
C GLY A 219 4.00 -1.64 -25.27
N VAL A 220 3.97 -1.16 -24.02
CA VAL A 220 3.36 -1.87 -22.89
C VAL A 220 2.42 -0.90 -22.17
N SER A 221 1.19 -1.34 -21.93
CA SER A 221 0.23 -0.63 -21.10
C SER A 221 -0.44 -1.56 -20.10
N TYR A 222 -1.01 -0.97 -19.06
CA TYR A 222 -1.77 -1.69 -18.06
C TYR A 222 -3.03 -0.89 -17.69
N SER A 223 -4.07 -1.60 -17.28
CA SER A 223 -5.35 -1.03 -16.88
C SER A 223 -5.97 -1.86 -15.75
N GLY A 224 -6.94 -1.30 -15.02
CA GLY A 224 -7.53 -1.92 -13.83
C GLY A 224 -7.61 -0.94 -12.67
N ALA A 225 -7.18 -1.37 -11.47
CA ALA A 225 -7.15 -0.53 -10.27
C ALA A 225 -6.29 0.74 -10.42
N ALA A 226 -5.32 0.71 -11.33
CA ALA A 226 -4.70 1.89 -11.94
C ALA A 226 -4.48 1.63 -13.43
N SER A 227 -4.22 2.69 -14.21
CA SER A 227 -3.90 2.55 -15.63
C SER A 227 -2.68 3.39 -15.98
N GLY A 228 -1.87 2.91 -16.92
CA GLY A 228 -0.65 3.58 -17.36
C GLY A 228 0.02 2.90 -18.54
N THR A 229 1.14 3.47 -18.96
CA THR A 229 1.98 2.98 -20.07
C THR A 229 3.44 3.06 -19.67
N LEU A 230 4.22 2.04 -20.00
CA LEU A 230 5.68 2.15 -19.88
C LEU A 230 6.21 3.08 -20.98
N SER A 231 7.08 4.01 -20.61
CA SER A 231 7.70 4.96 -21.53
C SER A 231 9.11 5.34 -21.08
N GLY A 232 9.94 5.86 -21.99
CA GLY A 232 11.31 6.29 -21.66
C GLY A 232 12.13 5.17 -21.01
N ASP A 233 12.76 5.49 -19.87
CA ASP A 233 13.57 4.53 -19.12
C ASP A 233 12.75 3.34 -18.60
N ASP A 234 11.49 3.56 -18.19
CA ASP A 234 10.61 2.47 -17.73
C ASP A 234 10.41 1.44 -18.85
N PHE A 235 10.13 1.89 -20.07
CA PHE A 235 10.02 0.98 -21.22
C PHE A 235 11.35 0.30 -21.54
N THR A 236 12.45 1.03 -21.46
CA THR A 236 13.80 0.55 -21.81
C THR A 236 14.30 -0.54 -20.85
N TYR A 237 14.04 -0.41 -19.56
CA TYR A 237 14.62 -1.29 -18.54
C TYR A 237 13.65 -2.35 -18.02
N LEU A 238 12.34 -2.09 -18.06
CA LEU A 238 11.35 -3.03 -17.55
C LEU A 238 10.83 -4.01 -18.61
N VAL A 239 11.10 -3.75 -19.90
CA VAL A 239 10.87 -4.67 -21.01
C VAL A 239 12.23 -5.20 -21.47
N ARG A 240 12.59 -6.42 -21.06
CA ARG A 240 13.96 -6.93 -21.25
C ARG A 240 14.02 -8.41 -21.59
N ASP A 241 15.04 -8.79 -22.35
CA ASP A 241 15.36 -10.18 -22.59
C ASP A 241 15.98 -10.85 -21.35
N THR A 242 15.48 -12.04 -21.02
CA THR A 242 16.01 -12.92 -19.95
C THR A 242 16.26 -14.31 -20.51
N SER A 243 16.85 -15.22 -19.71
CA SER A 243 17.01 -16.62 -20.11
C SER A 243 15.68 -17.35 -20.33
N ALA A 244 14.59 -16.89 -19.71
CA ALA A 244 13.24 -17.42 -19.90
C ALA A 244 12.52 -16.83 -21.14
N GLY A 245 13.16 -15.89 -21.84
CA GLY A 245 12.60 -15.08 -22.92
C GLY A 245 12.34 -13.63 -22.48
N LEU A 246 11.44 -12.94 -23.17
CA LEU A 246 11.07 -11.56 -22.85
C LEU A 246 10.37 -11.48 -21.48
N ARG A 247 10.79 -10.54 -20.65
CA ARG A 247 10.16 -10.18 -19.38
C ARG A 247 9.68 -8.74 -19.40
N VAL A 248 8.48 -8.52 -18.87
CA VAL A 248 7.88 -7.22 -18.59
C VAL A 248 7.62 -7.14 -17.09
N ASP A 249 8.12 -6.09 -16.42
CA ASP A 249 7.76 -5.75 -15.04
C ASP A 249 7.07 -4.38 -14.97
N ILE A 250 6.14 -4.20 -14.04
CA ILE A 250 5.44 -2.93 -13.80
C ILE A 250 5.37 -2.70 -12.29
N PRO A 251 6.46 -2.23 -11.67
CA PRO A 251 6.51 -1.94 -10.24
C PRO A 251 5.81 -0.62 -9.90
N GLY A 252 5.34 -0.51 -8.66
CA GLY A 252 4.76 0.72 -8.13
C GLY A 252 3.29 0.92 -8.50
N VAL A 253 2.53 -0.17 -8.63
CA VAL A 253 1.08 -0.13 -8.85
C VAL A 253 0.32 -0.40 -7.54
N PRO A 254 -0.84 0.23 -7.31
CA PRO A 254 -1.68 -0.11 -6.18
C PRO A 254 -2.14 -1.58 -6.17
N ALA A 255 -2.60 -2.06 -5.02
CA ALA A 255 -3.30 -3.32 -4.95
C ALA A 255 -4.60 -3.29 -5.77
N GLY A 256 -4.94 -4.41 -6.40
CA GLY A 256 -6.16 -4.58 -7.18
C GLY A 256 -5.98 -5.52 -8.37
N THR A 257 -6.99 -5.59 -9.23
CA THR A 257 -6.98 -6.43 -10.44
C THR A 257 -6.58 -5.61 -11.66
N TYR A 258 -5.78 -6.21 -12.53
CA TYR A 258 -5.20 -5.57 -13.71
C TYR A 258 -5.30 -6.41 -14.97
N SER A 259 -5.17 -5.72 -16.10
CA SER A 259 -4.80 -6.28 -17.39
C SER A 259 -3.50 -5.64 -17.87
N ILE A 260 -2.61 -6.43 -18.47
CA ILE A 260 -1.44 -5.94 -19.20
C ILE A 260 -1.69 -6.11 -20.69
N THR A 261 -1.36 -5.10 -21.47
CA THR A 261 -1.33 -5.12 -22.93
C THR A 261 0.10 -4.93 -23.42
N VAL A 262 0.61 -5.91 -24.17
CA VAL A 262 1.92 -5.86 -24.83
C VAL A 262 1.69 -5.76 -26.33
N THR A 263 2.02 -4.61 -26.91
CA THR A 263 1.98 -4.39 -28.36
C THR A 263 3.34 -4.75 -28.94
N THR A 264 3.34 -5.61 -29.96
CA THR A 264 4.54 -6.08 -30.64
C THR A 264 4.44 -5.83 -32.14
N LYS A 265 5.54 -6.04 -32.87
CA LYS A 265 5.55 -6.05 -34.34
C LYS A 265 4.67 -7.15 -34.94
N MET A 266 4.37 -8.21 -34.19
CA MET A 266 3.58 -9.36 -34.62
C MET A 266 2.09 -9.25 -34.25
N GLY A 267 1.72 -8.25 -33.46
CA GLY A 267 0.35 -8.05 -32.97
C GLY A 267 0.32 -7.66 -31.49
N THR A 268 -0.89 -7.60 -30.94
CA THR A 268 -1.12 -7.20 -29.55
C THR A 268 -1.54 -8.39 -28.70
N ILE A 269 -0.89 -8.53 -27.54
CA ILE A 269 -1.20 -9.53 -26.53
C ILE A 269 -1.84 -8.82 -25.35
N VAL A 270 -3.02 -9.26 -24.94
CA VAL A 270 -3.68 -8.79 -23.71
C VAL A 270 -3.78 -9.95 -22.75
N HIS A 271 -3.42 -9.72 -21.49
CA HIS A 271 -3.56 -10.67 -20.41
C HIS A 271 -4.25 -10.00 -19.21
N SER A 272 -5.39 -10.55 -18.80
CA SER A 272 -6.31 -9.94 -17.84
C SER A 272 -6.48 -10.79 -16.58
N GLY A 273 -7.00 -10.18 -15.51
CA GLY A 273 -7.29 -10.87 -14.25
C GLY A 273 -6.09 -10.98 -13.30
N LEU A 274 -5.03 -10.20 -13.55
CA LEU A 274 -3.83 -10.21 -12.70
C LEU A 274 -4.12 -9.53 -11.37
N SER A 275 -4.02 -10.28 -10.27
CA SER A 275 -4.25 -9.74 -8.92
C SER A 275 -2.92 -9.26 -8.31
N VAL A 276 -2.91 -8.02 -7.83
CA VAL A 276 -1.79 -7.40 -7.11
C VAL A 276 -2.19 -7.13 -5.67
N ASN A 277 -1.36 -7.58 -4.72
CA ASN A 277 -1.51 -7.28 -3.31
C ASN A 277 -0.78 -5.99 -2.92
N ALA A 278 -1.11 -5.42 -1.77
CA ALA A 278 -0.30 -4.37 -1.15
C ALA A 278 0.82 -5.01 -0.32
N PHE A 279 1.95 -4.32 -0.16
CA PHE A 279 2.88 -4.72 0.90
C PHE A 279 2.24 -4.51 2.28
N ASP A 280 2.52 -5.43 3.20
CA ASP A 280 2.09 -5.38 4.59
C ASP A 280 2.87 -4.28 5.34
N ARG A 281 2.18 -3.19 5.66
CA ARG A 281 2.72 -2.00 6.33
C ARG A 281 2.60 -2.08 7.85
N SER A 282 2.42 -3.27 8.42
CA SER A 282 2.44 -3.47 9.87
C SER A 282 3.82 -3.11 10.44
N GLY A 283 3.86 -2.66 11.69
CA GLY A 283 5.14 -2.38 12.37
C GLY A 283 5.46 -0.90 12.57
N TYR A 284 6.57 -0.68 13.27
CA TYR A 284 6.94 0.64 13.74
C TYR A 284 7.37 1.63 12.66
N ALA A 285 7.84 1.17 11.50
CA ALA A 285 8.17 2.08 10.39
C ALA A 285 6.95 2.90 9.90
N HIS A 286 5.74 2.35 10.06
CA HIS A 286 4.47 2.98 9.64
C HIS A 286 3.59 3.44 10.81
N TYR A 287 3.90 3.03 12.04
CA TYR A 287 3.08 3.37 13.21
C TYR A 287 2.97 4.88 13.44
N ASN A 288 1.75 5.42 13.36
CA ASN A 288 1.43 6.85 13.42
C ASN A 288 2.03 7.70 12.28
N TYR A 289 2.28 7.10 11.12
CA TYR A 289 2.73 7.80 9.91
C TYR A 289 1.94 7.33 8.69
N THR A 290 1.54 8.26 7.82
CA THR A 290 0.76 7.96 6.60
C THR A 290 1.40 8.53 5.32
N SER A 291 2.67 8.93 5.40
CA SER A 291 3.38 9.55 4.28
C SER A 291 4.09 8.54 3.38
N GLY A 292 4.00 7.24 3.66
CA GLY A 292 4.87 6.22 3.07
C GLY A 292 6.32 6.29 3.53
N VAL A 293 6.99 5.14 3.51
CA VAL A 293 8.42 4.98 3.78
C VAL A 293 9.19 4.94 2.46
N GLY A 294 10.42 5.47 2.46
CA GLY A 294 11.22 5.56 1.23
C GLY A 294 10.63 6.55 0.23
N ALA A 295 10.69 6.22 -1.05
CA ALA A 295 10.20 7.03 -2.16
C ALA A 295 8.79 6.65 -2.63
N TYR A 296 8.13 5.70 -1.96
CA TYR A 296 6.75 5.30 -2.24
C TYR A 296 5.77 5.85 -1.19
N THR A 297 4.51 5.99 -1.60
CA THR A 297 3.38 6.29 -0.70
C THR A 297 2.86 5.00 -0.04
N ASP A 298 1.97 5.13 0.94
CA ASP A 298 1.32 3.95 1.55
C ASP A 298 0.34 3.22 0.61
N LYS A 299 0.13 3.74 -0.61
CA LYS A 299 -0.64 3.06 -1.67
C LYS A 299 0.25 2.33 -2.68
N GLY A 300 1.55 2.28 -2.45
CA GLY A 300 2.51 1.61 -3.34
C GLY A 300 2.85 2.35 -4.61
N VAL A 301 2.35 3.59 -4.79
CA VAL A 301 2.73 4.44 -5.92
C VAL A 301 3.88 5.37 -5.54
N LEU A 302 4.72 5.70 -6.51
CA LEU A 302 5.81 6.65 -6.34
C LEU A 302 5.31 7.98 -5.78
N LYS A 303 6.06 8.56 -4.84
CA LYS A 303 5.85 9.93 -4.41
C LYS A 303 6.03 10.87 -5.61
N SER A 304 5.24 11.95 -5.64
CA SER A 304 5.40 13.00 -6.65
C SER A 304 6.85 13.45 -6.72
N ASN A 305 7.40 13.72 -7.91
CA ASN A 305 8.77 14.16 -8.18
C ASN A 305 9.91 13.16 -7.84
N ALA A 306 9.59 11.92 -7.46
CA ALA A 306 10.60 10.89 -7.23
C ALA A 306 11.49 10.69 -8.47
N LYS A 307 12.79 10.55 -8.25
CA LYS A 307 13.75 10.19 -9.30
C LYS A 307 13.99 8.70 -9.25
N VAL A 308 13.81 8.05 -10.40
CA VAL A 308 14.06 6.62 -10.57
C VAL A 308 15.36 6.45 -11.35
N ILE A 309 16.26 5.60 -10.84
CA ILE A 309 17.51 5.23 -11.52
C ILE A 309 17.53 3.72 -11.69
N TYR A 310 17.66 3.27 -12.94
CA TYR A 310 17.82 1.86 -13.27
C TYR A 310 19.29 1.46 -13.30
N VAL A 311 19.65 0.48 -12.48
CA VAL A 311 21.02 0.01 -12.29
C VAL A 311 21.13 -1.44 -12.73
N THR A 312 21.90 -1.68 -13.78
CA THR A 312 22.36 -2.99 -14.23
C THR A 312 23.85 -3.12 -13.94
N ASN A 313 24.40 -4.32 -14.08
CA ASN A 313 25.83 -4.53 -13.95
C ASN A 313 26.64 -3.73 -15.00
N GLU A 314 26.09 -3.54 -16.20
CA GLU A 314 26.74 -2.85 -17.32
C GLU A 314 26.77 -1.34 -17.09
N ASN A 315 25.69 -0.77 -16.56
CA ASN A 315 25.54 0.68 -16.47
C ASN A 315 25.90 1.25 -15.08
N LYS A 316 26.17 0.41 -14.07
CA LYS A 316 26.37 0.82 -12.66
C LYS A 316 27.37 1.95 -12.46
N ASP A 317 28.41 2.05 -13.29
CA ASP A 317 29.43 3.11 -13.19
C ASP A 317 29.10 4.38 -14.03
N THR A 318 28.01 4.36 -14.77
CA THR A 318 27.63 5.42 -15.73
C THR A 318 26.28 6.08 -15.48
N VAL A 319 25.37 5.44 -14.73
CA VAL A 319 24.08 6.03 -14.31
C VAL A 319 24.29 7.38 -13.65
N SER A 320 23.30 8.27 -13.72
CA SER A 320 23.46 9.63 -13.19
C SER A 320 22.22 10.18 -12.52
N VAL A 321 22.43 11.12 -11.60
CA VAL A 321 21.35 11.91 -11.01
C VAL A 321 21.78 13.36 -10.85
N THR A 322 20.82 14.26 -11.05
CA THR A 322 21.02 15.71 -10.96
C THR A 322 20.15 16.29 -9.85
N SER A 323 20.65 17.11 -8.93
CA SER A 323 19.81 17.84 -7.96
C SER A 323 19.18 19.09 -8.56
N LYS A 324 18.29 19.75 -7.83
CA LYS A 324 17.58 20.95 -8.32
C LYS A 324 18.53 22.12 -8.61
N ASP A 325 19.66 22.18 -7.93
CA ASP A 325 20.71 23.18 -8.13
C ASP A 325 21.64 22.89 -9.33
N GLY A 326 21.39 21.82 -10.09
CA GLY A 326 22.16 21.44 -11.27
C GLY A 326 23.38 20.55 -10.99
N THR A 327 23.69 20.24 -9.73
CA THR A 327 24.78 19.29 -9.39
C THR A 327 24.46 17.93 -9.98
N THR A 328 25.37 17.33 -10.76
CA THR A 328 25.18 16.02 -11.39
C THR A 328 26.30 15.07 -11.02
N VAL A 329 25.92 13.86 -10.59
CA VAL A 329 26.86 12.80 -10.18
C VAL A 329 26.61 11.56 -11.03
N LYS A 330 27.70 10.87 -11.41
CA LYS A 330 27.69 9.64 -12.19
C LYS A 330 28.25 8.44 -11.42
N GLY A 331 27.74 7.26 -11.71
CA GLY A 331 28.09 5.98 -11.12
C GLY A 331 27.40 5.76 -9.77
N ILE A 332 26.72 4.63 -9.60
CA ILE A 332 25.86 4.38 -8.45
C ILE A 332 26.64 4.34 -7.14
N GLY A 333 27.87 3.81 -7.14
CA GLY A 333 28.72 3.84 -5.95
C GLY A 333 29.09 5.27 -5.55
N ASN A 334 29.41 6.15 -6.51
CA ASN A 334 29.61 7.57 -6.22
C ASN A 334 28.32 8.27 -5.80
N ILE A 335 27.17 7.95 -6.40
CA ILE A 335 25.88 8.58 -6.06
C ILE A 335 25.46 8.25 -4.63
N LEU A 336 25.63 7.00 -4.19
CA LEU A 336 25.16 6.55 -2.88
C LEU A 336 26.20 6.76 -1.78
N ASN A 337 27.50 6.66 -2.05
CA ASN A 337 28.54 6.79 -1.02
C ASN A 337 28.88 8.27 -0.70
N SER A 338 28.01 8.97 0.01
CA SER A 338 28.24 10.38 0.36
C SER A 338 29.28 10.61 1.44
N VAL A 339 29.67 9.58 2.20
CA VAL A 339 30.80 9.70 3.16
C VAL A 339 32.14 9.82 2.43
N GLY A 340 32.27 9.23 1.24
CA GLY A 340 33.49 9.30 0.43
C GLY A 340 33.70 10.59 -0.35
N GLN A 341 32.78 11.55 -0.26
CA GLN A 341 32.87 12.82 -1.00
C GLN A 341 34.09 13.65 -0.58
N ASP A 342 34.61 14.48 -1.49
CA ASP A 342 35.52 15.57 -1.12
C ASP A 342 34.75 16.67 -0.36
N VAL A 343 35.10 16.89 0.91
CA VAL A 343 34.51 17.95 1.75
C VAL A 343 35.31 19.26 1.68
N GLY A 344 36.33 19.32 0.83
CA GLY A 344 37.20 20.46 0.59
C GLY A 344 38.68 20.09 0.69
N GLY A 345 39.48 20.62 -0.23
CA GLY A 345 40.94 20.42 -0.23
C GLY A 345 41.39 19.03 -0.68
N GLY A 346 40.56 18.30 -1.42
CA GLY A 346 40.89 16.97 -1.94
C GLY A 346 40.81 15.88 -0.88
N LYS A 347 39.94 16.03 0.13
CA LYS A 347 39.87 15.12 1.28
C LYS A 347 38.45 14.75 1.69
N THR A 348 38.29 13.51 2.14
CA THR A 348 37.07 13.04 2.79
C THR A 348 36.94 13.60 4.20
N SER A 349 35.76 13.48 4.82
CA SER A 349 35.54 13.96 6.20
C SER A 349 36.38 13.24 7.26
N ASN A 350 36.84 12.01 6.97
CA ASN A 350 37.75 11.25 7.83
C ASN A 350 39.24 11.48 7.48
N GLY A 351 39.54 12.41 6.55
CA GLY A 351 40.89 12.88 6.25
C GLY A 351 41.65 12.13 5.16
N SER A 352 41.05 11.12 4.50
CA SER A 352 41.67 10.45 3.36
C SER A 352 41.82 11.41 2.17
N THR A 353 42.92 11.28 1.42
CA THR A 353 43.15 11.97 0.15
C THR A 353 42.56 11.25 -1.06
N LYS A 354 41.97 10.06 -0.87
CA LYS A 354 41.22 9.35 -1.91
C LYS A 354 39.73 9.57 -1.71
N THR A 355 39.17 10.47 -2.50
CA THR A 355 37.76 10.85 -2.50
C THR A 355 37.03 10.23 -3.69
N ASN A 356 35.71 10.14 -3.57
CA ASN A 356 34.80 9.83 -4.68
C ASN A 356 34.11 11.11 -5.18
N THR A 357 33.26 10.97 -6.20
CA THR A 357 32.65 12.12 -6.88
C THR A 357 31.22 12.45 -6.39
N ASN A 358 30.80 12.07 -5.18
CA ASN A 358 29.42 12.22 -4.69
C ASN A 358 28.90 13.68 -4.63
N GLN A 359 29.77 14.69 -4.51
CA GLN A 359 29.41 16.12 -4.51
C GLN A 359 28.21 16.50 -3.59
N GLY A 360 27.96 15.74 -2.52
CA GLY A 360 26.86 15.94 -1.58
C GLY A 360 25.46 15.64 -2.13
N ILE A 361 25.35 14.90 -3.24
CA ILE A 361 24.10 14.71 -3.99
C ILE A 361 22.96 14.11 -3.15
N ILE A 362 23.26 13.16 -2.26
CA ILE A 362 22.26 12.55 -1.36
C ILE A 362 21.61 13.59 -0.44
N LYS A 363 22.43 14.46 0.15
CA LYS A 363 21.95 15.53 1.04
C LYS A 363 21.18 16.59 0.27
N LYS A 364 21.64 16.94 -0.95
CA LYS A 364 20.96 17.90 -1.83
C LYS A 364 19.56 17.41 -2.21
N LEU A 365 19.43 16.17 -2.68
CA LEU A 365 18.12 15.56 -3.01
C LEU A 365 17.17 15.55 -1.81
N ALA A 366 17.69 15.20 -0.62
CA ALA A 366 16.92 15.21 0.62
C ALA A 366 16.43 16.62 1.01
N GLN A 367 17.29 17.64 0.87
CA GLN A 367 16.95 19.05 1.14
C GLN A 367 15.99 19.64 0.10
N ASP A 368 16.09 19.21 -1.15
CA ASP A 368 15.19 19.59 -2.23
C ASP A 368 13.80 18.94 -2.10
N GLY A 369 13.64 17.98 -1.19
CA GLY A 369 12.42 17.18 -1.06
C GLY A 369 12.18 16.26 -2.26
N THR A 370 13.25 15.78 -2.90
CA THR A 370 13.22 14.86 -4.03
C THR A 370 13.46 13.43 -3.54
N PRO A 371 12.44 12.55 -3.54
CA PRO A 371 12.63 11.14 -3.24
C PRO A 371 13.50 10.46 -4.31
N LEU A 372 14.22 9.42 -3.91
CA LEU A 372 15.12 8.68 -4.79
C LEU A 372 14.79 7.19 -4.76
N VAL A 373 14.58 6.59 -5.92
CA VAL A 373 14.46 5.15 -6.11
C VAL A 373 15.62 4.65 -6.93
N ILE A 374 16.31 3.62 -6.42
CA ILE A 374 17.28 2.85 -7.19
C ILE A 374 16.67 1.49 -7.49
N ARG A 375 16.47 1.20 -8.77
CA ARG A 375 15.93 -0.07 -9.27
C ARG A 375 17.07 -0.95 -9.77
N PHE A 376 17.38 -2.02 -9.05
CA PHE A 376 18.41 -2.98 -9.42
C PHE A 376 17.83 -4.06 -10.34
N ILE A 377 18.52 -4.34 -11.45
CA ILE A 377 18.14 -5.35 -12.43
C ILE A 377 19.33 -6.30 -12.65
N GLY A 378 19.08 -7.60 -12.50
CA GLY A 378 20.10 -8.64 -12.64
C GLY A 378 21.15 -8.64 -11.53
N ASP A 379 22.30 -9.29 -11.80
CA ASP A 379 23.43 -9.44 -10.88
C ASP A 379 24.36 -8.22 -10.87
N VAL A 380 24.06 -7.22 -10.04
CA VAL A 380 24.84 -5.98 -9.94
C VAL A 380 26.04 -6.18 -9.01
N LYS A 381 27.21 -6.36 -9.61
CA LYS A 381 28.50 -6.46 -8.90
C LYS A 381 28.94 -5.11 -8.36
N ALA A 382 29.86 -5.14 -7.39
CA ALA A 382 30.41 -3.94 -6.76
C ALA A 382 30.81 -2.84 -7.78
N PRO A 383 30.18 -1.65 -7.74
CA PRO A 383 30.56 -0.48 -8.53
C PRO A 383 31.83 0.22 -7.99
N SER A 384 32.38 1.12 -8.80
CA SER A 384 33.39 2.08 -8.34
C SER A 384 32.82 3.11 -7.36
N GLY A 385 33.68 3.69 -6.52
CA GLY A 385 33.32 4.78 -5.59
C GLY A 385 32.85 4.34 -4.20
N LEU A 386 32.79 3.03 -3.94
CA LEU A 386 32.52 2.45 -2.61
C LEU A 386 33.72 2.58 -1.65
N THR A 387 33.49 2.35 -0.36
CA THR A 387 34.57 2.31 0.63
C THR A 387 35.65 1.28 0.29
N ALA A 388 36.91 1.59 0.58
CA ALA A 388 38.01 0.65 0.39
C ALA A 388 38.07 -0.38 1.52
N TYR A 389 38.65 -1.54 1.21
CA TYR A 389 39.05 -2.54 2.20
C TYR A 389 40.10 -1.98 3.15
N ASP A 390 39.91 -2.20 4.45
CA ASP A 390 40.83 -1.92 5.56
C ASP A 390 41.52 -0.55 5.45
N SER A 391 40.73 0.48 5.12
CA SER A 391 41.25 1.80 4.81
C SER A 391 40.18 2.87 5.01
N ILE A 392 40.63 4.09 5.31
CA ILE A 392 39.77 5.28 5.38
C ILE A 392 39.39 5.85 4.00
N ASP A 393 39.98 5.31 2.92
CA ASP A 393 39.74 5.74 1.54
C ASP A 393 38.27 5.62 1.13
N TYR A 394 37.80 6.60 0.35
CA TYR A 394 36.41 6.71 -0.09
C TYR A 394 35.40 6.65 1.07
N GLY A 395 35.79 7.13 2.27
CA GLY A 395 34.92 7.14 3.44
C GLY A 395 34.84 5.80 4.19
N GLY A 396 35.79 4.90 3.96
CA GLY A 396 35.93 3.65 4.69
C GLY A 396 36.43 3.80 6.13
N SER A 397 36.71 2.67 6.75
CA SER A 397 37.33 2.57 8.07
C SER A 397 38.39 1.46 8.05
N VAL A 398 39.44 1.60 8.86
CA VAL A 398 40.39 0.51 9.15
C VAL A 398 39.67 -0.56 10.00
N GLY A 399 39.90 -1.83 9.70
CA GLY A 399 39.19 -2.98 10.30
C GLY A 399 37.89 -3.37 9.58
N ASP A 400 37.46 -2.61 8.56
CA ASP A 400 36.30 -2.95 7.73
C ASP A 400 36.75 -3.65 6.44
N ASN A 401 36.00 -4.65 6.00
CA ASN A 401 36.19 -5.31 4.71
C ASN A 401 35.87 -4.39 3.50
N GLY A 402 35.25 -3.23 3.72
CA GLY A 402 34.98 -2.22 2.69
C GLY A 402 33.76 -2.54 1.81
N TYR A 403 33.73 -1.98 0.60
CA TYR A 403 32.67 -2.16 -0.41
C TYR A 403 31.28 -1.71 0.05
N MET A 404 31.23 -0.61 0.82
CA MET A 404 29.98 -0.02 1.30
C MET A 404 29.63 1.27 0.59
N ALA A 405 28.35 1.42 0.25
CA ALA A 405 27.74 2.68 -0.12
C ALA A 405 27.20 3.37 1.14
N ARG A 406 28.00 4.26 1.75
CA ARG A 406 27.64 4.97 2.98
C ARG A 406 26.90 6.28 2.66
N MET A 407 25.57 6.23 2.78
CA MET A 407 24.63 7.33 2.52
C MET A 407 24.40 8.15 3.78
N LYS A 408 25.19 9.20 3.96
CA LYS A 408 24.97 10.19 5.02
C LYS A 408 23.96 11.25 4.61
N SER A 409 23.04 11.56 5.54
CA SER A 409 22.08 12.68 5.42
C SER A 409 21.08 12.54 4.27
N GLY A 410 20.68 11.31 3.93
CA GLY A 410 19.62 11.04 2.95
C GLY A 410 18.21 11.17 3.54
N LYS A 411 17.19 11.21 2.69
CA LYS A 411 15.77 11.16 3.09
C LYS A 411 14.91 10.66 1.94
N ASP A 412 13.89 9.86 2.23
CA ASP A 412 12.94 9.31 1.25
C ASP A 412 13.66 8.53 0.13
N ILE A 413 14.49 7.56 0.52
CA ILE A 413 15.26 6.70 -0.40
C ILE A 413 14.70 5.28 -0.38
N THR A 414 14.42 4.72 -1.57
CA THR A 414 14.09 3.31 -1.76
C THR A 414 15.18 2.62 -2.58
N LEU A 415 15.66 1.48 -2.10
CA LEU A 415 16.47 0.52 -2.85
C LEU A 415 15.56 -0.67 -3.19
N GLU A 416 15.27 -0.87 -4.47
CA GLU A 416 14.28 -1.82 -4.95
C GLU A 416 14.90 -2.76 -5.99
N GLY A 417 14.71 -4.07 -5.85
CA GLY A 417 15.02 -5.01 -6.93
C GLY A 417 13.83 -5.20 -7.87
N ILE A 418 14.10 -5.38 -9.16
CA ILE A 418 13.11 -5.64 -10.20
C ILE A 418 13.14 -7.10 -10.64
N GLY A 419 11.96 -7.72 -10.67
CA GLY A 419 11.79 -9.12 -11.03
C GLY A 419 12.40 -10.09 -10.03
N THR A 420 12.70 -11.31 -10.50
CA THR A 420 13.26 -12.42 -9.71
C THR A 420 14.79 -12.43 -9.65
N ASP A 421 15.45 -11.58 -10.43
CA ASP A 421 16.90 -11.69 -10.71
C ASP A 421 17.73 -10.56 -10.10
N ALA A 422 17.11 -9.63 -9.38
CA ALA A 422 17.78 -8.49 -8.75
C ALA A 422 18.70 -8.93 -7.61
N THR A 423 20.01 -8.88 -7.86
CA THR A 423 21.05 -9.26 -6.91
C THR A 423 22.05 -8.12 -6.70
N VAL A 424 22.37 -7.84 -5.45
CA VAL A 424 23.49 -6.99 -5.04
C VAL A 424 24.63 -7.91 -4.59
N ASN A 425 25.73 -7.89 -5.34
CA ASN A 425 26.77 -8.91 -5.24
C ASN A 425 28.15 -8.33 -4.92
N GLY A 426 28.64 -8.59 -3.72
CA GLY A 426 29.97 -8.15 -3.28
C GLY A 426 30.03 -6.75 -2.68
N TRP A 427 28.89 -6.13 -2.36
CA TRP A 427 28.82 -4.79 -1.77
C TRP A 427 27.51 -4.57 -0.99
N GLY A 428 27.49 -3.55 -0.13
CA GLY A 428 26.35 -3.28 0.75
C GLY A 428 26.04 -1.79 0.92
N PHE A 429 25.01 -1.49 1.70
CA PHE A 429 24.47 -0.14 1.89
C PHE A 429 24.51 0.27 3.35
N HIS A 430 24.76 1.55 3.63
CA HIS A 430 24.70 2.08 4.99
C HIS A 430 23.99 3.44 5.02
N PHE A 431 22.81 3.50 5.62
CA PHE A 431 22.08 4.76 5.88
C PHE A 431 22.60 5.41 7.17
N MET A 432 23.10 6.64 7.06
CA MET A 432 23.78 7.33 8.16
C MET A 432 23.21 8.72 8.41
N CYS A 433 23.21 9.15 9.68
CA CYS A 433 22.85 10.52 10.07
C CYS A 433 24.09 11.38 10.40
N GLU A 434 23.87 12.68 10.60
CA GLU A 434 24.88 13.58 11.16
C GLU A 434 24.25 14.65 12.05
N SER A 435 24.97 15.05 13.11
CA SER A 435 24.48 16.03 14.08
C SER A 435 24.23 17.42 13.49
N SER A 436 24.89 17.77 12.38
CA SER A 436 24.67 19.04 11.67
C SER A 436 23.41 19.04 10.79
N SER A 437 22.73 17.90 10.64
CA SER A 437 21.48 17.78 9.86
C SER A 437 20.53 16.75 10.48
N PRO A 438 20.09 16.96 11.73
CA PRO A 438 19.35 15.96 12.52
C PRO A 438 17.91 15.73 12.02
N THR A 439 17.43 16.54 11.08
CA THR A 439 16.12 16.37 10.42
C THR A 439 16.18 15.46 9.19
N LEU A 440 17.39 15.12 8.72
CA LEU A 440 17.64 14.13 7.66
C LEU A 440 17.92 12.76 8.29
N GLY A 441 18.21 11.74 7.47
CA GLY A 441 18.39 10.38 7.94
C GLY A 441 17.07 9.64 8.19
N LYS A 442 16.04 9.91 7.38
CA LYS A 442 14.68 9.43 7.63
C LYS A 442 14.03 8.85 6.39
N SER A 443 13.14 7.88 6.57
CA SER A 443 12.33 7.30 5.48
C SER A 443 13.23 6.54 4.50
N PHE A 444 13.59 5.32 4.87
CA PHE A 444 14.43 4.42 4.07
C PHE A 444 13.73 3.09 3.86
N GLU A 445 13.69 2.64 2.63
CA GLU A 445 13.07 1.37 2.23
C GLU A 445 14.08 0.53 1.46
N VAL A 446 14.18 -0.75 1.77
CA VAL A 446 14.94 -1.73 0.99
C VAL A 446 14.07 -2.93 0.74
N ARG A 447 13.84 -3.26 -0.54
CA ARG A 447 12.90 -4.31 -0.92
C ARG A 447 13.30 -5.13 -2.13
N ASN A 448 12.90 -6.39 -2.13
CA ASN A 448 13.05 -7.30 -3.27
C ASN A 448 14.50 -7.46 -3.77
N ILE A 449 15.49 -7.45 -2.87
CA ILE A 449 16.90 -7.59 -3.24
C ILE A 449 17.46 -8.88 -2.64
N THR A 450 18.15 -9.66 -3.48
CA THR A 450 19.02 -10.73 -3.02
C THR A 450 20.43 -10.18 -2.78
N PHE A 451 20.98 -10.38 -1.59
CA PHE A 451 22.34 -10.03 -1.22
C PHE A 451 23.25 -11.25 -1.26
N ARG A 452 24.32 -11.18 -2.05
CA ARG A 452 25.31 -12.26 -2.21
C ARG A 452 26.72 -11.71 -1.99
N ASN A 453 27.58 -12.52 -1.38
CA ASN A 453 29.01 -12.25 -1.24
C ASN A 453 29.37 -10.89 -0.61
N VAL A 454 28.45 -10.26 0.13
CA VAL A 454 28.68 -8.93 0.70
C VAL A 454 29.70 -9.03 1.82
N PRO A 455 30.83 -8.32 1.74
CA PRO A 455 31.93 -8.56 2.68
C PRO A 455 31.76 -7.84 4.03
N GLU A 456 31.04 -6.73 4.08
CA GLU A 456 30.68 -6.00 5.32
C GLU A 456 29.16 -6.14 5.56
N ASP A 457 28.50 -5.11 6.11
CA ASP A 457 27.05 -5.09 6.31
C ASP A 457 26.31 -5.14 4.96
N CYS A 458 25.32 -6.02 4.77
CA CYS A 458 24.43 -5.85 3.61
C CYS A 458 23.64 -4.55 3.72
N ILE A 459 23.08 -4.30 4.91
CA ILE A 459 22.33 -3.09 5.23
C ILE A 459 22.69 -2.62 6.65
N GLY A 460 23.37 -1.48 6.73
CA GLY A 460 23.61 -0.77 7.99
C GLY A 460 22.70 0.46 8.13
N MET A 461 22.22 0.73 9.33
CA MET A 461 21.50 1.95 9.69
C MET A 461 22.08 2.53 10.98
N GLU A 462 22.57 3.77 10.92
CA GLU A 462 23.30 4.38 12.04
C GLU A 462 22.97 5.87 12.21
N GLY A 463 22.31 6.18 13.32
CA GLY A 463 22.17 7.56 13.79
C GLY A 463 23.37 8.02 14.62
N VAL A 464 23.26 9.21 15.22
CA VAL A 464 24.28 9.80 16.09
C VAL A 464 23.74 9.96 17.50
N GLN A 465 24.58 9.62 18.47
CA GLN A 465 24.30 9.73 19.90
C GLN A 465 25.39 10.55 20.58
N ASP A 466 25.00 11.40 21.52
CA ASP A 466 25.88 12.07 22.46
C ASP A 466 25.39 11.79 23.90
N GLY A 467 26.26 11.21 24.72
CA GLY A 467 25.90 10.74 26.06
C GLY A 467 24.67 9.83 26.05
N SER A 468 23.60 10.27 26.72
CA SER A 468 22.32 9.55 26.85
C SER A 468 21.24 10.03 25.87
N THR A 469 21.60 10.78 24.83
CA THR A 469 20.66 11.37 23.87
C THR A 469 21.02 11.00 22.44
N ILE A 470 20.04 10.52 21.67
CA ILE A 470 20.16 10.41 20.22
C ILE A 470 20.01 11.82 19.64
N THR A 471 21.10 12.39 19.11
CA THR A 471 21.15 13.76 18.61
C THR A 471 20.79 13.87 17.12
N ALA A 472 20.98 12.79 16.37
CA ALA A 472 20.48 12.66 15.00
C ALA A 472 20.00 11.22 14.79
N SER A 473 18.70 10.99 14.89
CA SER A 473 18.10 9.66 14.86
C SER A 473 17.94 9.17 13.42
N VAL A 474 18.38 7.94 13.14
CA VAL A 474 17.96 7.23 11.91
C VAL A 474 16.54 6.72 12.12
N GLU A 475 15.61 7.09 11.23
CA GLU A 475 14.16 6.90 11.50
C GLU A 475 13.36 6.37 10.31
N ARG A 476 12.34 5.57 10.61
CA ARG A 476 11.36 5.05 9.62
C ARG A 476 12.09 4.27 8.53
N CYS A 477 12.68 3.17 8.96
CA CYS A 477 13.43 2.26 8.11
C CYS A 477 12.62 0.97 7.94
N TRP A 478 12.35 0.58 6.70
CA TRP A 478 11.59 -0.60 6.35
C TRP A 478 12.40 -1.51 5.42
N ILE A 479 12.82 -2.66 5.94
CA ILE A 479 13.60 -3.64 5.20
C ILE A 479 12.71 -4.85 5.03
N HIS A 480 12.34 -5.18 3.79
CA HIS A 480 11.38 -6.25 3.58
C HIS A 480 11.57 -7.02 2.30
N ASN A 481 11.08 -8.27 2.28
CA ASN A 481 11.15 -9.11 1.08
C ASN A 481 12.56 -9.18 0.47
N CYS A 482 13.59 -9.22 1.33
CA CYS A 482 14.98 -9.34 0.91
C CYS A 482 15.53 -10.70 1.32
N GLU A 483 16.52 -11.18 0.58
CA GLU A 483 17.20 -12.44 0.88
C GLU A 483 18.68 -12.19 1.14
N PHE A 484 19.19 -12.72 2.25
CA PHE A 484 20.55 -12.50 2.71
C PHE A 484 21.26 -13.86 2.82
N TYR A 485 22.28 -14.06 1.98
CA TYR A 485 23.07 -15.28 1.99
C TYR A 485 24.48 -15.03 2.51
N LYS A 486 24.92 -15.85 3.47
CA LYS A 486 26.26 -15.74 4.06
C LYS A 486 27.36 -15.69 2.99
N PRO A 487 28.26 -14.71 3.04
CA PRO A 487 29.46 -14.67 2.21
C PRO A 487 30.56 -15.60 2.77
N SER A 488 31.56 -15.87 1.94
CA SER A 488 32.83 -16.47 2.36
C SER A 488 33.98 -15.55 1.95
N ILE A 489 34.61 -14.90 2.93
CA ILE A 489 35.66 -13.90 2.74
C ILE A 489 37.01 -14.53 3.10
N SER A 490 37.88 -14.70 2.10
CA SER A 490 39.19 -15.36 2.28
C SER A 490 40.20 -14.52 3.04
N ASN A 491 40.16 -13.20 2.85
CA ASN A 491 41.07 -12.24 3.49
C ASN A 491 40.26 -11.16 4.20
N PRO A 492 39.63 -11.48 5.34
CA PRO A 492 38.88 -10.48 6.08
C PRO A 492 39.83 -9.54 6.83
N ALA A 493 39.43 -8.28 6.97
CA ALA A 493 40.16 -7.26 7.73
C ALA A 493 40.31 -7.67 9.21
N GLU A 494 39.32 -8.36 9.75
CA GLU A 494 39.34 -8.96 11.09
C GLU A 494 38.93 -10.44 11.03
N SER A 495 39.53 -11.27 11.88
CA SER A 495 39.38 -12.74 11.81
C SER A 495 37.92 -13.22 11.94
N ASP A 496 37.08 -12.50 12.67
CA ASP A 496 35.66 -12.82 12.90
C ASP A 496 34.73 -12.30 11.79
N LYS A 497 35.29 -11.70 10.73
CA LYS A 497 34.57 -11.23 9.53
C LYS A 497 34.78 -12.13 8.29
N SER A 498 35.33 -13.33 8.47
CA SER A 498 35.47 -14.32 7.39
C SER A 498 34.13 -14.80 6.81
N GLY A 499 33.05 -14.70 7.58
CA GLY A 499 31.68 -14.93 7.13
C GLY A 499 30.92 -13.64 6.81
N GLY A 500 31.62 -12.53 6.53
CA GLY A 500 31.04 -11.18 6.49
C GLY A 500 30.88 -10.56 7.87
N ASP A 501 30.44 -9.29 7.93
CA ASP A 501 29.97 -8.68 9.18
C ASP A 501 28.44 -8.85 9.34
N GLY A 502 27.65 -7.79 9.49
CA GLY A 502 26.20 -7.87 9.68
C GLY A 502 25.42 -8.22 8.41
N ALA A 503 24.26 -8.87 8.54
CA ALA A 503 23.29 -8.89 7.43
C ALA A 503 22.49 -7.58 7.43
N CYS A 504 21.77 -7.28 8.50
CA CYS A 504 20.96 -6.07 8.62
C CYS A 504 21.00 -5.51 10.04
N ASP A 505 21.69 -4.39 10.19
CA ASP A 505 22.10 -3.79 11.46
C ASP A 505 21.40 -2.44 11.71
N PHE A 506 20.94 -2.20 12.95
CA PHE A 506 20.25 -0.97 13.34
C PHE A 506 20.80 -0.38 14.64
N LYS A 507 21.31 0.86 14.57
CA LYS A 507 22.07 1.52 15.64
C LYS A 507 21.61 2.98 15.79
N ARG A 508 21.38 3.45 17.02
CA ARG A 508 21.16 4.89 17.31
C ARG A 508 19.96 5.52 16.60
N GLY A 509 18.83 4.82 16.56
CA GLY A 509 17.65 5.25 15.79
C GLY A 509 16.32 4.80 16.37
N GLN A 510 15.22 5.11 15.68
CA GLN A 510 13.88 4.69 16.07
C GLN A 510 12.98 4.33 14.88
N TYR A 511 11.92 3.57 15.13
CA TYR A 511 10.88 3.26 14.13
C TYR A 511 11.40 2.42 12.97
N PHE A 512 11.75 1.18 13.27
CA PHE A 512 12.28 0.23 12.29
C PHE A 512 11.36 -0.98 12.16
N THR A 513 11.09 -1.40 10.93
CA THR A 513 10.40 -2.65 10.60
C THR A 513 11.30 -3.50 9.71
N ASN A 514 11.51 -4.75 10.11
CA ASN A 514 12.11 -5.78 9.28
C ASN A 514 11.09 -6.90 9.06
N SER A 515 10.73 -7.18 7.81
CA SER A 515 9.58 -8.04 7.55
C SER A 515 9.71 -8.89 6.30
N TYR A 516 9.25 -10.14 6.31
CA TYR A 516 9.27 -11.00 5.12
C TYR A 516 10.69 -11.23 4.56
N CYS A 517 11.74 -11.00 5.34
CA CYS A 517 13.12 -11.25 4.91
C CYS A 517 13.54 -12.69 5.18
N TYR A 518 14.40 -13.22 4.31
CA TYR A 518 15.04 -14.53 4.45
C TYR A 518 16.52 -14.37 4.75
N TYR A 519 17.01 -15.03 5.79
CA TYR A 519 18.43 -15.05 6.18
C TYR A 519 18.92 -16.49 6.17
N GLU A 520 20.00 -16.77 5.45
CA GLU A 520 20.57 -18.12 5.38
C GLU A 520 22.05 -18.15 5.76
N GLY A 521 22.36 -18.94 6.79
CA GLY A 521 23.73 -19.30 7.17
C GLY A 521 24.54 -18.20 7.86
N TYR A 522 24.00 -17.00 8.06
CA TYR A 522 24.76 -15.83 8.55
C TYR A 522 25.36 -16.04 9.94
N HIS A 523 26.64 -15.67 10.11
CA HIS A 523 27.30 -15.67 11.42
C HIS A 523 26.72 -14.57 12.32
N LYS A 524 26.73 -13.32 11.82
CA LYS A 524 26.24 -12.12 12.52
C LYS A 524 25.02 -11.58 11.77
N THR A 525 23.81 -11.99 12.16
CA THR A 525 22.63 -11.68 11.35
C THR A 525 22.09 -10.26 11.57
N ASN A 526 21.52 -9.97 12.74
CA ASN A 526 20.90 -8.67 13.04
C ASN A 526 21.39 -8.08 14.36
N LEU A 527 22.26 -7.07 14.30
CA LEU A 527 22.66 -6.30 15.47
C LEU A 527 21.73 -5.12 15.71
N VAL A 528 21.19 -5.02 16.93
CA VAL A 528 20.45 -3.86 17.42
C VAL A 528 21.25 -3.21 18.55
N GLY A 529 21.90 -2.11 18.23
CA GLY A 529 22.78 -1.38 19.14
C GLY A 529 24.20 -1.93 19.23
N SER A 530 25.18 -1.11 18.83
CA SER A 530 26.61 -1.47 18.78
C SER A 530 27.27 -1.68 20.14
N SER A 531 26.72 -1.11 21.21
CA SER A 531 27.26 -1.20 22.58
C SER A 531 26.13 -1.16 23.61
N ASP A 532 26.41 -1.55 24.86
CA ASP A 532 25.43 -1.51 25.96
C ASP A 532 24.93 -0.08 26.26
N SER A 533 25.66 0.94 25.81
CA SER A 533 25.27 2.35 25.88
C SER A 533 24.54 2.88 24.64
N SER A 534 24.50 2.13 23.52
CA SER A 534 23.85 2.56 22.28
C SER A 534 22.34 2.54 22.44
N LEU A 535 21.66 3.67 22.21
CA LEU A 535 20.22 3.84 22.38
C LEU A 535 19.46 3.64 21.07
N GLN A 536 18.41 2.84 21.05
CA GLN A 536 17.52 2.70 19.90
C GLN A 536 16.14 2.21 20.36
N TYR A 537 15.05 2.57 19.68
CA TYR A 537 13.70 2.30 20.19
C TYR A 537 12.69 1.97 19.09
N ASN A 538 11.61 1.27 19.45
CA ASN A 538 10.46 1.03 18.59
C ASN A 538 10.83 0.22 17.34
N LEU A 539 11.18 -1.06 17.52
CA LEU A 539 11.56 -1.99 16.46
C LEU A 539 10.51 -3.09 16.28
N THR A 540 10.28 -3.51 15.04
CA THR A 540 9.44 -4.66 14.70
C THR A 540 10.20 -5.63 13.81
N TYR A 541 10.14 -6.92 14.14
CA TYR A 541 10.52 -8.01 13.25
C TYR A 541 9.31 -8.93 13.06
N HIS A 542 8.83 -9.12 11.83
CA HIS A 542 7.72 -10.05 11.60
C HIS A 542 7.81 -10.83 10.31
N HIS A 543 7.30 -12.07 10.33
CA HIS A 543 7.29 -12.94 9.15
C HIS A 543 8.67 -13.09 8.50
N ASN A 544 9.76 -12.97 9.27
CA ASN A 544 11.10 -13.24 8.77
C ASN A 544 11.44 -14.71 8.97
N TYR A 545 12.38 -15.21 8.16
CA TYR A 545 12.88 -16.56 8.28
C TYR A 545 14.41 -16.55 8.42
N TRP A 546 14.89 -16.94 9.60
CA TRP A 546 16.29 -17.27 9.88
C TRP A 546 16.51 -18.77 9.72
N LYS A 547 17.22 -19.18 8.68
CA LYS A 547 17.56 -20.57 8.40
C LYS A 547 19.05 -20.80 8.56
N ASP A 548 19.42 -21.72 9.45
CA ASP A 548 20.79 -22.15 9.70
C ASP A 548 21.76 -21.00 10.03
N CYS A 549 21.23 -19.85 10.49
CA CYS A 549 22.07 -18.76 10.95
C CYS A 549 22.76 -19.14 12.27
N GLU A 550 23.88 -18.50 12.57
CA GLU A 550 24.61 -18.77 13.79
C GLU A 550 24.02 -17.97 14.95
N SER A 551 23.94 -16.65 14.79
CA SER A 551 23.62 -15.76 15.90
C SER A 551 22.91 -14.47 15.49
N ARG A 552 22.47 -13.73 16.50
CA ARG A 552 21.84 -12.40 16.38
C ARG A 552 20.49 -12.44 15.66
N GLY A 553 19.52 -13.15 16.25
CA GLY A 553 18.14 -13.20 15.77
C GLY A 553 17.11 -12.45 16.63
N PRO A 554 17.29 -11.18 17.08
CA PRO A 554 18.46 -10.30 17.01
C PRO A 554 19.35 -10.41 18.27
N LEU A 555 20.56 -9.82 18.21
CA LEU A 555 21.28 -9.36 19.42
C LEU A 555 20.84 -7.94 19.68
N ALA A 556 20.15 -7.70 20.79
CA ALA A 556 19.52 -6.42 21.08
C ALA A 556 20.03 -5.73 22.34
N ARG A 557 20.20 -4.42 22.28
CA ARG A 557 20.57 -3.56 23.41
C ARG A 557 19.61 -2.39 23.49
N GLN A 558 19.30 -1.91 24.69
CA GLN A 558 18.54 -0.65 24.96
C GLN A 558 17.24 -0.44 24.16
N ALA A 559 16.65 -1.48 23.56
CA ALA A 559 15.56 -1.39 22.60
C ALA A 559 14.28 -2.06 23.09
N ASN A 560 13.12 -1.49 22.76
CA ASN A 560 11.85 -2.20 22.77
C ASN A 560 11.57 -2.79 21.39
N ILE A 561 11.33 -4.10 21.32
CA ILE A 561 11.20 -4.85 20.07
C ILE A 561 9.94 -5.71 20.12
N HIS A 562 9.09 -5.59 19.11
CA HIS A 562 8.02 -6.54 18.84
C HIS A 562 8.49 -7.58 17.82
N MET A 563 8.39 -8.86 18.15
CA MET A 563 8.72 -9.97 17.27
C MET A 563 7.54 -10.92 17.13
N TYR A 564 6.97 -11.05 15.94
CA TYR A 564 5.84 -11.96 15.73
C TYR A 564 5.86 -12.73 14.42
N ASN A 565 5.31 -13.94 14.42
CA ASN A 565 5.20 -14.80 13.23
C ASN A 565 6.50 -15.06 12.49
N ASN A 566 7.63 -14.97 13.17
CA ASN A 566 8.91 -15.29 12.58
C ASN A 566 9.21 -16.79 12.69
N ILE A 567 10.09 -17.26 11.81
CA ILE A 567 10.59 -18.64 11.78
C ILE A 567 12.09 -18.59 12.05
N PHE A 568 12.52 -19.32 13.07
CA PHE A 568 13.92 -19.68 13.29
C PHE A 568 14.05 -21.17 13.08
N SER A 569 14.93 -21.59 12.16
CA SER A 569 15.23 -22.99 11.91
C SER A 569 16.73 -23.22 11.98
N GLY A 570 17.17 -24.18 12.79
CA GLY A 570 18.57 -24.61 12.80
C GLY A 570 19.58 -23.63 13.40
N GLN A 571 19.12 -22.60 14.13
CA GLN A 571 20.02 -21.59 14.71
C GLN A 571 21.10 -22.22 15.60
N THR A 572 22.38 -22.01 15.30
CA THR A 572 23.45 -22.84 15.88
C THR A 572 24.08 -22.28 17.17
N SER A 573 23.98 -20.97 17.41
CA SER A 573 24.49 -20.30 18.64
C SER A 573 23.37 -19.75 19.52
N TYR A 574 22.63 -18.75 19.05
CA TYR A 574 21.46 -18.18 19.76
C TYR A 574 20.50 -17.45 18.81
N CYS A 575 19.21 -17.45 19.14
CA CYS A 575 18.19 -16.65 18.46
C CYS A 575 18.12 -15.26 19.11
N MET A 576 17.19 -15.04 20.05
CA MET A 576 17.00 -13.76 20.70
C MET A 576 18.01 -13.57 21.85
N ASN A 577 18.76 -12.47 21.81
CA ASN A 577 19.78 -12.16 22.82
C ASN A 577 19.68 -10.70 23.29
N PRO A 578 18.70 -10.36 24.16
CA PRO A 578 18.67 -9.05 24.77
C PRO A 578 19.81 -8.88 25.78
N ARG A 579 20.33 -7.65 25.81
CA ARG A 579 21.34 -7.14 26.76
C ARG A 579 20.98 -5.71 27.18
N ALA A 580 21.74 -5.17 28.13
CA ALA A 580 21.47 -3.89 28.77
C ALA A 580 19.98 -3.79 29.17
N ASN A 581 19.26 -2.76 28.74
CA ASN A 581 17.83 -2.62 29.02
C ASN A 581 16.95 -2.99 27.82
N ALA A 582 17.35 -3.94 26.96
CA ALA A 582 16.47 -4.39 25.87
C ALA A 582 15.24 -5.14 26.41
N TYR A 583 14.09 -4.95 25.76
CA TYR A 583 12.85 -5.65 26.03
C TYR A 583 12.24 -6.15 24.71
N ILE A 584 12.15 -7.46 24.56
CA ILE A 584 11.54 -8.11 23.41
C ILE A 584 10.17 -8.67 23.83
N PHE A 585 9.10 -8.27 23.16
CA PHE A 585 7.83 -8.98 23.18
C PHE A 585 7.79 -9.90 21.97
N SER A 586 7.81 -11.19 22.22
CA SER A 586 7.83 -12.28 21.25
C SER A 586 6.47 -12.97 21.27
N GLU A 587 5.79 -13.05 20.12
CA GLU A 587 4.53 -13.77 20.02
C GLU A 587 4.35 -14.59 18.74
N TYR A 588 3.78 -15.79 18.87
CA TYR A 588 3.48 -16.67 17.73
C TYR A 588 4.68 -16.93 16.79
N ASN A 589 5.91 -16.95 17.30
CA ASN A 589 7.08 -17.34 16.51
C ASN A 589 7.31 -18.85 16.58
N ILE A 590 7.98 -19.42 15.57
CA ILE A 590 8.50 -20.79 15.61
C ILE A 590 10.00 -20.77 15.81
N PHE A 591 10.48 -21.58 16.75
CA PHE A 591 11.87 -21.95 16.92
C PHE A 591 11.98 -23.46 16.72
N ASP A 592 12.62 -23.88 15.63
CA ASP A 592 12.78 -25.29 15.28
C ASP A 592 14.27 -25.66 15.23
N ASN A 593 14.64 -26.69 16.00
CA ASN A 593 16.02 -27.17 16.10
C ASN A 593 17.04 -26.07 16.50
N CYS A 594 16.60 -25.04 17.22
CA CYS A 594 17.44 -23.91 17.61
C CYS A 594 18.21 -24.16 18.91
N LYS A 595 19.43 -23.63 18.98
CA LYS A 595 20.17 -23.44 20.23
C LYS A 595 19.84 -22.06 20.80
N ASN A 596 19.66 -22.00 22.13
CA ASN A 596 19.42 -20.79 22.90
C ASN A 596 18.35 -19.87 22.25
N PRO A 597 17.08 -20.32 22.13
CA PRO A 597 16.02 -19.51 21.54
C PRO A 597 15.84 -18.16 22.26
N MET A 598 16.00 -18.16 23.59
CA MET A 598 15.89 -16.98 24.43
C MET A 598 17.08 -16.92 25.41
N GLU A 599 18.20 -16.37 24.97
CA GLU A 599 19.36 -16.15 25.84
C GLU A 599 19.33 -14.72 26.39
N VAL A 600 18.80 -14.54 27.59
CA VAL A 600 18.71 -13.22 28.23
C VAL A 600 19.98 -12.95 29.01
N LYS A 601 20.91 -12.14 28.46
CA LYS A 601 22.09 -11.71 29.22
C LYS A 601 21.71 -10.63 30.24
N LEU A 602 20.90 -9.67 29.80
CA LEU A 602 20.26 -8.61 30.60
C LEU A 602 18.99 -8.16 29.86
N GLY A 603 18.12 -7.39 30.52
CA GLY A 603 16.85 -6.94 29.93
C GLY A 603 15.74 -7.97 30.12
N ALA A 604 14.86 -8.12 29.12
CA ALA A 604 13.73 -9.04 29.19
C ALA A 604 13.29 -9.59 27.83
N VAL A 605 12.82 -10.84 27.82
CA VAL A 605 11.94 -11.39 26.77
C VAL A 605 10.61 -11.75 27.42
N LYS A 606 9.50 -11.30 26.84
CA LYS A 606 8.14 -11.78 27.14
C LYS A 606 7.69 -12.62 25.94
N SER A 607 7.45 -13.91 26.17
CA SER A 607 7.04 -14.86 25.14
C SER A 607 5.56 -15.22 25.30
N TYR A 608 4.78 -15.09 24.24
CA TYR A 608 3.35 -15.40 24.21
C TYR A 608 3.03 -16.29 23.00
N ASN A 609 2.63 -17.54 23.25
CA ASN A 609 2.30 -18.51 22.20
C ASN A 609 3.42 -18.75 21.16
N ASP A 610 4.68 -18.59 21.53
CA ASP A 610 5.80 -19.09 20.72
C ASP A 610 5.87 -20.62 20.78
N VAL A 611 6.29 -21.24 19.67
CA VAL A 611 6.49 -22.68 19.53
C VAL A 611 7.97 -23.01 19.57
N PHE A 612 8.35 -23.96 20.43
CA PHE A 612 9.73 -24.42 20.58
C PHE A 612 9.82 -25.92 20.26
N ASN A 613 10.27 -26.25 19.07
CA ASN A 613 10.45 -27.61 18.59
C ASN A 613 11.94 -27.98 18.66
N ASN A 614 12.26 -29.09 19.35
CA ASN A 614 13.62 -29.63 19.44
C ASN A 614 14.71 -28.61 19.84
N CYS A 615 14.31 -27.57 20.58
CA CYS A 615 15.21 -26.52 21.02
C CYS A 615 16.05 -26.95 22.23
N LYS A 616 17.23 -26.37 22.37
CA LYS A 616 18.15 -26.65 23.49
C LYS A 616 18.82 -25.39 24.03
N GLY A 617 19.30 -25.43 25.26
CA GLY A 617 20.03 -24.31 25.87
C GLY A 617 19.11 -23.29 26.55
N SER A 618 19.51 -22.02 26.54
CA SER A 618 18.84 -20.93 27.26
C SER A 618 17.41 -20.66 26.77
N MET A 619 16.51 -20.63 27.75
CA MET A 619 15.08 -20.36 27.62
C MET A 619 14.66 -19.33 28.68
N ASP A 620 15.48 -18.29 28.84
CA ASP A 620 15.44 -17.38 29.99
C ASP A 620 14.29 -16.35 29.93
N GLY A 621 13.55 -16.32 28.81
CA GLY A 621 12.38 -15.46 28.64
C GLY A 621 11.22 -15.85 29.55
N THR A 622 10.40 -14.87 29.90
CA THR A 622 9.17 -15.11 30.66
C THR A 622 8.05 -15.52 29.70
N ILE A 623 7.66 -16.78 29.75
CA ILE A 623 6.50 -17.29 29.02
C ILE A 623 5.23 -16.87 29.75
N VAL A 624 4.29 -16.26 29.03
CA VAL A 624 3.01 -15.79 29.57
C VAL A 624 1.84 -16.41 28.80
N THR A 625 0.73 -16.62 29.48
CA THR A 625 -0.53 -17.11 28.87
C THR A 625 -1.55 -15.99 28.63
N ASP A 626 -1.25 -14.78 29.11
CA ASP A 626 -2.06 -13.58 28.89
C ASP A 626 -1.13 -12.43 28.50
N LYS A 627 -1.41 -11.81 27.35
CA LYS A 627 -0.70 -10.63 26.84
C LYS A 627 -0.75 -9.44 27.80
N SER A 628 -1.72 -9.36 28.71
CA SER A 628 -1.78 -8.29 29.73
C SER A 628 -0.74 -8.46 30.85
N THR A 629 -0.15 -9.65 30.99
CA THR A 629 0.82 -9.97 32.04
C THR A 629 2.06 -9.09 31.92
N LYS A 630 2.40 -8.40 33.00
CA LYS A 630 3.61 -7.56 33.05
C LYS A 630 4.84 -8.42 33.30
N VAL A 631 5.93 -8.08 32.64
CA VAL A 631 7.27 -8.60 32.93
C VAL A 631 8.14 -7.51 33.54
N ASN A 632 9.00 -7.90 34.47
CA ASN A 632 9.96 -6.97 35.06
C ASN A 632 11.00 -6.60 34.01
N THR A 633 11.17 -5.31 33.76
CA THR A 633 12.15 -4.80 32.81
C THR A 633 12.60 -3.40 33.20
N ASN A 634 13.87 -3.10 32.92
CA ASN A 634 14.45 -1.77 33.06
C ASN A 634 14.40 -0.97 31.75
N ASN A 635 13.73 -1.50 30.71
CA ASN A 635 13.57 -0.79 29.45
C ASN A 635 12.84 0.54 29.65
N LYS A 636 13.25 1.57 28.90
CA LYS A 636 12.64 2.90 28.91
C LYS A 636 11.13 2.85 28.67
N TYR A 637 10.67 1.94 27.82
CA TYR A 637 9.28 1.70 27.46
C TYR A 637 8.80 0.35 28.00
N ALA A 638 8.84 0.18 29.32
CA ALA A 638 8.54 -1.08 30.03
C ALA A 638 7.14 -1.68 29.78
N ASN A 639 6.21 -0.91 29.22
CA ASN A 639 4.84 -1.34 28.90
C ASN A 639 4.45 -1.09 27.43
N PHE A 640 5.42 -1.02 26.51
CA PHE A 640 5.14 -0.70 25.10
C PHE A 640 4.13 -1.67 24.46
N ASP A 641 4.15 -2.94 24.86
CA ASP A 641 3.31 -4.03 24.38
C ASP A 641 1.83 -3.91 24.81
N THR A 642 1.54 -3.10 25.83
CA THR A 642 0.17 -2.89 26.37
C THR A 642 -0.28 -1.44 26.32
N ASN A 643 0.57 -0.53 25.82
CA ASN A 643 0.29 0.90 25.76
C ASN A 643 0.09 1.37 24.31
N SER A 644 -1.16 1.64 23.93
CA SER A 644 -1.55 1.99 22.56
C SER A 644 -1.00 3.34 22.08
N SER A 645 -0.43 4.15 22.99
CA SER A 645 0.27 5.40 22.63
C SER A 645 1.75 5.16 22.26
N LEU A 646 2.30 3.98 22.59
CA LEU A 646 3.70 3.61 22.34
C LEU A 646 3.85 2.55 21.25
N CYS A 647 2.79 1.81 20.91
CA CYS A 647 2.82 0.75 19.92
C CYS A 647 1.43 0.49 19.31
N TYR A 648 1.41 -0.14 18.15
CA TYR A 648 0.21 -0.66 17.46
C TYR A 648 -0.30 -1.98 18.05
N ILE A 649 0.49 -2.70 18.86
CA ILE A 649 0.10 -4.02 19.41
C ILE A 649 -1.26 -3.98 20.12
N PRO A 650 -1.55 -3.03 21.04
CA PRO A 650 -2.78 -3.09 21.83
C PRO A 650 -4.05 -2.85 21.03
N SER A 651 -3.97 -2.25 19.85
CA SER A 651 -5.14 -2.11 18.98
C SER A 651 -5.43 -3.38 18.19
N GLY A 652 -4.47 -4.30 18.06
CA GLY A 652 -4.63 -5.49 17.22
C GLY A 652 -4.52 -5.20 15.72
N ASN A 653 -4.06 -4.00 15.32
CA ASN A 653 -4.06 -3.57 13.92
C ASN A 653 -2.76 -4.02 13.22
N TYR A 654 -2.55 -5.33 13.15
CA TYR A 654 -1.44 -5.96 12.43
C TYR A 654 -1.84 -7.38 12.04
N PHE A 655 -1.26 -7.90 10.97
CA PHE A 655 -1.56 -9.25 10.51
C PHE A 655 -0.93 -10.30 11.41
N LEU A 656 -1.73 -11.02 12.21
CA LEU A 656 -1.25 -12.06 13.12
C LEU A 656 -1.84 -13.42 12.77
N GLN A 657 -1.08 -14.25 12.04
CA GLN A 657 -1.30 -15.69 11.92
C GLN A 657 -1.16 -16.40 13.28
N THR A 658 -2.28 -16.86 13.84
CA THR A 658 -2.29 -17.54 15.14
C THR A 658 -2.12 -19.05 15.05
N ASP A 659 -2.37 -19.64 13.87
CA ASP A 659 -1.99 -21.02 13.58
C ASP A 659 -0.53 -21.04 13.10
N THR A 660 0.39 -21.20 14.07
CA THR A 660 1.82 -21.20 13.80
C THR A 660 2.26 -22.31 12.84
N SER A 661 1.50 -23.40 12.71
CA SER A 661 1.81 -24.47 11.75
C SER A 661 1.77 -24.02 10.29
N LYS A 662 1.13 -22.87 10.01
CA LYS A 662 1.01 -22.28 8.67
C LYS A 662 2.12 -21.30 8.33
N LEU A 663 2.99 -20.92 9.27
CA LEU A 663 3.99 -19.87 9.02
C LEU A 663 4.96 -20.25 7.91
N SER A 664 5.46 -21.49 7.87
CA SER A 664 6.37 -21.92 6.79
C SER A 664 5.72 -21.81 5.42
N SER A 665 4.52 -22.40 5.24
CA SER A 665 3.78 -22.29 3.97
C SER A 665 3.41 -20.85 3.62
N TYR A 666 3.15 -19.99 4.62
CA TYR A 666 2.87 -18.58 4.40
C TYR A 666 4.12 -17.83 3.94
N PHE A 667 5.26 -18.07 4.58
CA PHE A 667 6.55 -17.52 4.17
C PHE A 667 6.94 -18.00 2.77
N ASP A 668 6.67 -19.26 2.43
CA ASP A 668 6.92 -19.80 1.09
C ASP A 668 6.13 -19.09 -0.01
N VAL A 669 5.07 -18.32 0.31
CA VAL A 669 4.29 -17.55 -0.68
C VAL A 669 4.66 -16.06 -0.65
N TYR A 670 4.85 -15.49 0.55
CA TYR A 670 4.96 -14.03 0.71
C TYR A 670 6.33 -13.54 1.18
N GLY A 671 7.19 -14.44 1.65
CA GLY A 671 8.53 -14.15 2.15
C GLY A 671 9.59 -14.16 1.06
N GLY A 672 10.74 -13.56 1.36
CA GLY A 672 11.87 -13.46 0.44
C GLY A 672 11.60 -12.50 -0.73
N THR A 673 12.45 -12.60 -1.75
CA THR A 673 12.29 -11.85 -3.00
C THR A 673 11.16 -12.43 -3.85
N LEU A 674 10.70 -11.67 -4.85
CA LEU A 674 9.76 -12.12 -5.86
C LEU A 674 10.26 -13.42 -6.47
N ASP A 675 9.38 -14.42 -6.45
CA ASP A 675 9.62 -15.71 -7.07
C ASP A 675 8.36 -16.10 -7.84
N GLU A 676 8.49 -16.16 -9.16
CA GLU A 676 7.37 -16.45 -10.05
C GLU A 676 6.78 -17.83 -9.84
N SER A 677 7.57 -18.77 -9.34
CA SER A 677 7.11 -20.12 -9.02
C SER A 677 6.24 -20.17 -7.77
N LYS A 678 6.41 -19.20 -6.86
CA LYS A 678 5.62 -19.02 -5.63
C LYS A 678 4.40 -18.13 -5.85
N THR A 679 4.44 -17.25 -6.84
CA THR A 679 3.28 -16.43 -7.24
C THR A 679 2.32 -17.28 -8.07
N VAL A 680 1.26 -17.76 -7.44
CA VAL A 680 0.28 -18.62 -8.10
C VAL A 680 -0.56 -17.82 -9.12
N ASN A 681 -0.53 -18.27 -10.37
CA ASN A 681 -1.59 -18.09 -11.36
C ASN A 681 -2.94 -18.48 -10.76
N GLY A 682 -3.79 -17.52 -10.34
CA GLY A 682 -5.26 -17.62 -10.30
C GLY A 682 -5.95 -18.88 -9.71
N SER A 683 -5.22 -19.79 -9.08
CA SER A 683 -5.68 -21.06 -8.52
C SER A 683 -5.32 -21.02 -7.05
N THR A 684 -6.22 -20.46 -6.25
CA THR A 684 -6.26 -20.82 -4.85
C THR A 684 -6.42 -22.34 -4.77
N SER A 685 -5.45 -23.02 -4.16
CA SER A 685 -5.66 -24.37 -3.69
C SER A 685 -6.95 -24.40 -2.87
N THR A 686 -7.87 -25.28 -3.24
CA THR A 686 -9.11 -25.57 -2.50
C THR A 686 -8.86 -26.38 -1.23
N GLU A 687 -7.83 -26.02 -0.46
CA GLU A 687 -7.69 -26.39 0.95
C GLU A 687 -7.11 -25.19 1.69
N GLY A 688 -8.02 -24.39 2.26
CA GLY A 688 -7.68 -23.21 3.05
C GLY A 688 -8.36 -21.91 2.60
N THR A 689 -9.62 -21.92 2.17
CA THR A 689 -10.45 -20.71 2.24
C THR A 689 -10.80 -20.45 3.72
N GLN A 690 -9.80 -20.08 4.51
CA GLN A 690 -10.04 -19.19 5.62
C GLN A 690 -9.85 -17.78 5.06
N THR A 691 -10.97 -17.10 4.84
CA THR A 691 -11.02 -15.65 4.94
C THR A 691 -10.20 -15.25 6.17
N PRO A 692 -9.24 -14.32 6.08
CA PRO A 692 -8.49 -13.88 7.24
C PRO A 692 -9.47 -13.45 8.33
N THR A 693 -9.65 -14.28 9.35
CA THR A 693 -10.11 -13.80 10.63
C THR A 693 -8.94 -13.05 11.22
N GLN A 694 -8.85 -11.78 10.86
CA GLN A 694 -8.62 -10.74 11.84
C GLN A 694 -9.43 -11.17 13.10
N PRO A 695 -8.87 -11.22 14.32
CA PRO A 695 -9.74 -11.23 15.51
C PRO A 695 -10.74 -10.12 15.24
N GLU A 696 -12.05 -10.39 15.33
CA GLU A 696 -13.08 -9.41 15.02
C GLU A 696 -12.53 -8.04 15.37
N ASP A 697 -12.23 -7.24 14.34
CA ASP A 697 -12.03 -5.83 14.57
C ASP A 697 -13.23 -5.50 15.45
N PRO A 698 -13.07 -4.93 16.67
CA PRO A 698 -14.23 -4.38 17.34
C PRO A 698 -14.80 -3.46 16.28
N THR A 699 -15.92 -3.89 15.67
CA THR A 699 -16.44 -3.45 14.37
C THR A 699 -15.87 -2.09 14.08
N PRO A 700 -15.10 -1.83 12.99
CA PRO A 700 -14.59 -0.48 12.76
C PRO A 700 -15.81 0.39 12.98
N VAL A 701 -15.78 1.18 14.04
CA VAL A 701 -16.85 2.12 14.28
C VAL A 701 -16.50 3.11 13.21
N THR A 702 -16.94 2.82 11.98
CA THR A 702 -17.08 3.77 10.90
C THR A 702 -17.90 4.82 11.58
N ASN A 703 -17.19 5.81 12.07
CA ASN A 703 -17.75 6.74 12.99
C ASN A 703 -18.63 7.56 12.06
N VAL A 704 -19.89 7.16 11.93
CA VAL A 704 -20.88 7.84 11.10
C VAL A 704 -21.15 9.25 11.64
N TYR A 705 -20.48 9.61 12.73
CA TYR A 705 -20.49 10.87 13.44
C TYR A 705 -19.14 11.16 14.11
N PRO A 706 -18.80 12.43 14.40
CA PRO A 706 -17.52 12.79 15.02
C PRO A 706 -17.47 12.37 16.49
N ILE A 707 -16.35 11.84 16.95
CA ILE A 707 -16.04 11.71 18.38
C ILE A 707 -15.41 13.03 18.84
N ALA A 708 -16.08 13.70 19.77
CA ALA A 708 -15.62 14.94 20.37
C ALA A 708 -15.08 14.71 21.78
N SER A 709 -14.05 15.48 22.14
CA SER A 709 -13.55 15.63 23.52
C SER A 709 -13.62 17.09 23.93
N ALA A 710 -13.67 17.36 25.24
CA ALA A 710 -13.71 18.71 25.80
C ALA A 710 -12.64 18.90 26.87
N THR A 711 -12.01 20.08 26.88
CA THR A 711 -11.20 20.57 28.00
C THR A 711 -11.86 21.80 28.61
N VAL A 712 -11.83 21.90 29.93
CA VAL A 712 -12.40 23.04 30.68
C VAL A 712 -11.30 23.70 31.50
N GLN A 713 -11.07 24.99 31.27
CA GLN A 713 -10.12 25.80 32.02
C GLN A 713 -10.79 27.12 32.44
N GLY A 714 -11.14 27.22 33.73
CA GLY A 714 -11.99 28.31 34.22
C GLY A 714 -13.32 28.35 33.46
N ARG A 715 -13.68 29.53 32.92
CA ARG A 715 -14.89 29.74 32.08
C ARG A 715 -14.64 29.49 30.59
N THR A 716 -13.56 28.81 30.22
CA THR A 716 -13.24 28.48 28.83
C THR A 716 -13.41 26.98 28.59
N VAL A 717 -14.17 26.63 27.55
CA VAL A 717 -14.36 25.23 27.12
C VAL A 717 -13.83 25.10 25.70
N THR A 718 -12.93 24.14 25.45
CA THR A 718 -12.45 23.83 24.10
C THR A 718 -12.91 22.44 23.70
N LEU A 719 -13.61 22.34 22.58
CA LEU A 719 -13.96 21.07 21.93
C LEU A 719 -12.97 20.75 20.81
N SER A 720 -12.60 19.48 20.70
CA SER A 720 -11.83 18.94 19.56
C SER A 720 -12.46 17.62 19.11
N TRP A 721 -12.47 17.35 17.81
CA TRP A 721 -13.06 16.12 17.25
C TRP A 721 -12.26 15.57 16.07
N ASN A 722 -12.41 14.27 15.77
CA ASN A 722 -11.79 13.67 14.60
C ASN A 722 -12.49 14.11 13.31
N ALA A 723 -11.72 14.28 12.23
CA ALA A 723 -12.29 14.45 10.90
C ALA A 723 -12.95 13.14 10.42
N LEU A 724 -14.03 13.26 9.65
CA LEU A 724 -14.72 12.17 8.97
C LEU A 724 -14.55 12.33 7.46
N GLU A 725 -14.24 11.22 6.80
CA GLU A 725 -14.25 11.13 5.35
C GLU A 725 -15.67 11.39 4.81
N GLY A 726 -15.79 12.20 3.75
CA GLY A 726 -17.08 12.59 3.17
C GLY A 726 -17.89 13.64 3.95
N ALA A 727 -17.38 14.17 5.08
CA ALA A 727 -18.05 15.27 5.78
C ALA A 727 -18.04 16.55 4.95
N GLU A 728 -19.22 17.12 4.73
CA GLU A 728 -19.41 18.42 4.07
C GLU A 728 -19.34 19.57 5.08
N LYS A 729 -19.88 19.36 6.29
CA LYS A 729 -19.95 20.33 7.40
C LYS A 729 -19.95 19.63 8.76
N TYR A 730 -19.55 20.37 9.80
CA TYR A 730 -19.76 19.99 11.20
C TYR A 730 -20.71 20.97 11.90
N CYS A 731 -21.33 20.54 12.99
CA CYS A 731 -22.07 21.43 13.90
C CYS A 731 -21.79 21.08 15.36
N ILE A 732 -21.95 22.06 16.26
CA ILE A 732 -22.04 21.81 17.69
C ILE A 732 -23.47 22.06 18.14
N ALA A 733 -24.06 21.12 18.88
CA ALA A 733 -25.39 21.25 19.48
C ALA A 733 -25.32 21.06 21.00
N TYR A 734 -26.25 21.68 21.73
CA TYR A 734 -26.40 21.54 23.18
C TYR A 734 -27.80 21.04 23.54
N TYR A 735 -27.92 20.32 24.65
CA TYR A 735 -29.20 19.81 25.14
C TYR A 735 -29.87 20.78 26.11
N SER A 736 -31.12 21.17 25.84
CA SER A 736 -31.88 22.09 26.70
C SER A 736 -33.39 21.89 26.53
N ALA A 737 -34.12 21.88 27.66
CA ALA A 737 -35.58 21.73 27.69
C ALA A 737 -36.09 20.52 26.88
N GLY A 738 -35.47 19.36 27.08
CA GLY A 738 -35.88 18.10 26.46
C GLY A 738 -35.48 17.92 24.99
N ARG A 739 -34.71 18.86 24.39
CA ARG A 739 -34.34 18.79 22.98
C ARG A 739 -32.92 19.28 22.70
N TRP A 740 -32.34 18.79 21.60
CA TRP A 740 -31.07 19.27 21.05
C TRP A 740 -31.27 20.56 20.25
N LYS A 741 -30.41 21.55 20.46
CA LYS A 741 -30.40 22.82 19.72
C LYS A 741 -29.01 23.06 19.14
N ILE A 742 -28.94 23.36 17.85
CA ILE A 742 -27.68 23.72 17.19
C ILE A 742 -27.21 25.07 17.75
N TYR A 743 -25.95 25.13 18.16
CA TYR A 743 -25.27 26.36 18.57
C TYR A 743 -24.60 27.03 17.37
N THR A 744 -23.85 26.27 16.58
CA THR A 744 -23.13 26.78 15.40
C THR A 744 -22.76 25.66 14.42
N GLN A 745 -22.34 26.03 13.19
CA GLN A 745 -21.90 25.12 12.12
C GLN A 745 -20.58 25.59 11.50
N PHE A 746 -19.81 24.66 10.95
CA PHE A 746 -18.49 24.87 10.36
C PHE A 746 -18.33 24.10 9.04
N GLY A 747 -17.38 24.52 8.21
CA GLY A 747 -16.94 23.73 7.07
C GLY A 747 -16.19 22.46 7.48
N ALA A 748 -16.05 21.51 6.54
CA ALA A 748 -15.43 20.20 6.75
C ALA A 748 -13.98 20.20 7.26
N TYR A 749 -13.27 21.32 7.14
CA TYR A 749 -11.86 21.45 7.55
C TYR A 749 -11.68 21.81 9.03
N GLN A 750 -12.74 22.20 9.74
CA GLN A 750 -12.63 22.63 11.13
C GLN A 750 -12.92 21.48 12.08
N THR A 751 -11.96 21.18 12.96
CA THR A 751 -11.99 20.06 13.92
C THR A 751 -11.85 20.49 15.38
N THR A 752 -11.91 21.79 15.66
CA THR A 752 -11.85 22.35 17.02
C THR A 752 -12.63 23.65 17.16
N TYR A 753 -13.15 23.93 18.35
CA TYR A 753 -13.87 25.15 18.68
C TYR A 753 -13.78 25.52 20.18
N THR A 754 -13.52 26.79 20.49
CA THR A 754 -13.39 27.29 21.87
C THR A 754 -14.52 28.25 22.26
N PHE A 755 -15.27 27.90 23.30
CA PHE A 755 -16.20 28.76 24.00
C PHE A 755 -15.47 29.58 25.06
N LYS A 756 -15.46 30.90 24.93
CA LYS A 756 -14.99 31.81 25.99
C LYS A 756 -16.18 32.30 26.83
N ASN A 757 -15.97 32.49 28.13
CA ASN A 757 -16.99 32.94 29.08
C ASN A 757 -18.22 32.03 29.22
N ALA A 758 -18.04 30.71 29.09
CA ALA A 758 -19.10 29.72 29.22
C ALA A 758 -19.85 29.87 30.56
N PRO A 759 -21.20 29.81 30.59
CA PRO A 759 -21.99 29.97 31.81
C PRO A 759 -21.58 28.97 32.91
N ILE A 760 -21.73 29.34 34.19
CA ILE A 760 -21.50 28.38 35.29
C ILE A 760 -22.60 27.32 35.23
N GLY A 761 -22.22 26.05 35.35
CA GLY A 761 -23.15 24.94 35.32
C GLY A 761 -22.64 23.74 34.55
N THR A 762 -23.51 22.74 34.42
CA THR A 762 -23.21 21.50 33.67
C THR A 762 -24.04 21.45 32.40
N PHE A 763 -23.39 21.21 31.26
CA PHE A 763 -23.99 21.21 29.93
C PHE A 763 -23.63 19.92 29.20
N LYS A 764 -24.54 19.44 28.34
CA LYS A 764 -24.26 18.36 27.38
C LYS A 764 -24.10 18.95 26.00
N LEU A 765 -22.96 18.68 25.37
CA LEU A 765 -22.58 19.16 24.03
C LEU A 765 -22.34 17.96 23.11
N VAL A 766 -22.70 18.06 21.84
CA VAL A 766 -22.43 17.02 20.83
C VAL A 766 -21.94 17.67 19.53
N VAL A 767 -21.01 17.01 18.85
CA VAL A 767 -20.58 17.39 17.50
C VAL A 767 -21.29 16.49 16.49
N GLY A 768 -21.94 17.07 15.50
CA GLY A 768 -22.57 16.35 14.38
C GLY A 768 -21.82 16.60 13.08
N ALA A 769 -21.85 15.63 12.17
CA ALA A 769 -21.36 15.77 10.79
C ALA A 769 -22.51 15.72 9.79
N LYS A 770 -22.32 16.40 8.67
CA LYS A 770 -23.19 16.34 7.50
C LYS A 770 -22.49 15.56 6.40
N ILE A 771 -23.06 14.44 5.98
CA ILE A 771 -22.52 13.55 4.94
C ILE A 771 -23.69 13.24 4.00
N ASN A 772 -23.47 13.28 2.68
CA ASN A 772 -24.52 13.11 1.67
C ASN A 772 -25.70 14.08 1.86
N ASN A 773 -25.40 15.34 2.18
CA ASN A 773 -26.36 16.40 2.47
C ASN A 773 -27.33 16.15 3.65
N GLU A 774 -27.11 15.11 4.47
CA GLU A 774 -27.91 14.78 5.65
C GLU A 774 -27.12 14.94 6.95
N TRP A 775 -27.76 15.46 8.00
CA TRP A 775 -27.16 15.53 9.33
C TRP A 775 -27.36 14.21 10.06
N ASN A 776 -26.27 13.59 10.52
CA ASN A 776 -26.38 12.41 11.36
C ASN A 776 -26.94 12.81 12.75
N THR A 777 -28.20 12.46 13.00
CA THR A 777 -28.90 12.71 14.27
C THR A 777 -29.06 11.47 15.15
N ASN A 778 -28.47 10.34 14.75
CA ASN A 778 -28.59 9.07 15.48
C ASN A 778 -27.86 9.16 16.83
N ASP A 779 -28.47 8.66 17.90
CA ASP A 779 -27.84 8.49 19.22
C ASP A 779 -27.17 9.75 19.83
N LEU A 780 -27.63 10.97 19.50
CA LEU A 780 -27.05 12.25 19.98
C LEU A 780 -26.74 12.28 21.48
N SER A 781 -27.61 11.72 22.33
CA SER A 781 -27.42 11.68 23.78
C SER A 781 -26.31 10.75 24.26
N LYS A 782 -25.99 9.68 23.50
CA LYS A 782 -24.87 8.77 23.80
C LYS A 782 -23.53 9.32 23.34
N ARG A 783 -23.54 10.23 22.36
CA ARG A 783 -22.35 10.90 21.77
C ARG A 783 -21.95 12.20 22.47
N ALA A 784 -22.76 12.63 23.43
CA ALA A 784 -22.61 13.94 24.04
C ALA A 784 -21.48 13.96 25.09
N VAL A 785 -20.63 14.97 25.01
CA VAL A 785 -19.66 15.31 26.06
C VAL A 785 -20.37 16.14 27.12
N THR A 786 -20.26 15.73 28.39
CA THR A 786 -20.73 16.52 29.52
C THR A 786 -19.61 17.42 30.01
N VAL A 787 -19.85 18.73 30.02
CA VAL A 787 -18.89 19.73 30.50
C VAL A 787 -19.45 20.41 31.74
N THR A 788 -18.65 20.47 32.81
CA THR A 788 -18.99 21.20 34.04
C THR A 788 -18.06 22.39 34.17
N VAL A 789 -18.61 23.59 34.04
CA VAL A 789 -17.92 24.86 34.23
C VAL A 789 -18.20 25.32 35.66
N LYS A 790 -17.14 25.40 36.48
CA LYS A 790 -17.21 25.80 37.90
C LYS A 790 -16.97 27.30 38.07
#